data_AF-A0A2D8EW54-F1
#
_entry.id   AF-A0A2D8EW54-F1
#
_cell.length_a   1.000
_cell.length_b   1.000
_cell.length_c   1.000
_cell.angle_alpha   90.00
_cell.angle_beta   90.00
_cell.angle_gamma   90.00
#
_symmetry.space_group_name_H-M   'P 1'
#
loop_
_entity.id
_entity.type
_entity.pdbx_description
1 polymer ?
#
loop_
_entity_poly.entity_id
_entity_poly.type
_entity_poly.pdbx_seq_one_letter_code
_entity_poly.pdbx_strand_id
1 'polypeptide(L)'
;MWSTALEQRMPPARPTLPLRSFFLRYRLRQTQLWCLDCWSSSFLPCGLIVLCVPLFDTKITFCVLCQLRGDNCILLCHSIRHEQKERRVQNLFRACKSRFATNNYKEGMERQMTDFDLIISGGFLVDGTGSPGGYADIGIINDQISEIGDLRGRSSKQTIDATGKTVAPGFITQHTHYDAALFWDPYCLDAGRNGVTTVVNANCGFGIAPVREKDRERIMGMLETTEQIPVSHQKAALPWDWESFPEYMERIRGLRKGLNVLTFLPLNPLLVYVMGVDAAKTRGPNTEELAEIHRLINEAMDAGAIGISMSVMGAEGNSHVDTDGTPMPTDLMDHDDILNICRAVITRGEGVIQMLPQIMYFGDRSITQRVAELARGTRVRVIHNVFLTHDLVPQVVDEDLQWLDSMREAGCDVTAGALINRGWVEAGIRELDTAAGQLPAVRKIVGCSSDAEILALIKDPAFVREFETQYAEMGAASGAAGLEGQTVIAVGEHPALQKFLGKTLAQVGVEIGVSAVAALLDLGVKSDLDLQMKSPPIASITPDQAVRLMANPAVVPGGSDGGAHTKAFGMGHYATDLLIWLVREEKLKTLEEMHFQLSLKHARSVGIRDRGALLPGFKADILIYNLDQLYFDMSKYEIVHDMPEGDWRRQARAGGYDCVIVNGVVTHQTDRPTGATPGAFVRVTSKSAPSPLMAAE
;
A
#
# COMPACT_ATOMS: atom_id res chain seq x y z
N MET A 1 52.75 -31.20 -5.08
CA MET A 1 54.05 -30.59 -5.45
C MET A 1 54.03 -29.15 -4.98
N TRP A 2 54.92 -28.83 -4.03
CA TRP A 2 55.60 -27.54 -3.73
C TRP A 2 54.77 -26.24 -3.74
N SER A 3 54.83 -25.31 -2.78
CA SER A 3 55.51 -25.16 -1.48
C SER A 3 55.22 -23.72 -0.98
N THR A 4 54.91 -23.54 0.33
CA THR A 4 55.44 -22.51 1.29
C THR A 4 55.43 -21.00 0.92
N ALA A 5 55.25 -19.98 1.78
CA ALA A 5 55.34 -19.81 3.23
C ALA A 5 54.65 -18.50 3.70
N LEU A 6 54.50 -18.41 5.03
CA LEU A 6 54.16 -17.26 5.87
C LEU A 6 54.96 -15.96 5.60
N GLU A 7 54.36 -14.79 5.92
CA GLU A 7 54.91 -13.88 6.94
C GLU A 7 53.92 -12.80 7.42
N GLN A 8 54.03 -12.48 8.71
CA GLN A 8 53.28 -11.50 9.51
C GLN A 8 53.72 -10.04 9.21
N ARG A 9 52.82 -9.06 9.41
CA ARG A 9 53.05 -7.83 10.24
C ARG A 9 51.90 -6.81 10.15
N MET A 10 51.57 -6.24 11.32
CA MET A 10 50.61 -5.15 11.59
C MET A 10 51.17 -3.74 11.21
N PRO A 11 50.35 -2.66 11.23
CA PRO A 11 50.38 -1.56 10.26
C PRO A 11 51.26 -0.36 10.68
N PRO A 12 51.62 0.55 9.76
CA PRO A 12 52.24 1.82 10.12
C PRO A 12 51.25 2.99 10.19
N ALA A 13 51.61 3.92 11.08
CA ALA A 13 50.90 5.12 11.47
C ALA A 13 50.96 6.26 10.43
N ARG A 14 50.07 7.24 10.65
CA ARG A 14 49.82 8.48 9.91
C ARG A 14 51.08 9.32 9.59
N PRO A 15 51.10 10.05 8.46
CA PRO A 15 51.89 11.25 8.30
C PRO A 15 51.04 12.52 8.47
N THR A 16 51.51 13.42 9.33
CA THR A 16 51.14 14.84 9.47
C THR A 16 51.82 15.69 8.40
N LEU A 17 51.12 16.68 7.81
CA LEU A 17 51.67 17.87 7.10
C LEU A 17 50.52 18.92 6.92
N PRO A 18 50.78 20.21 6.62
CA PRO A 18 50.42 21.34 7.47
C PRO A 18 49.28 22.24 6.93
N LEU A 19 48.66 23.00 7.85
CA LEU A 19 47.64 24.02 7.58
C LEU A 19 48.20 25.17 6.71
N ARG A 20 47.72 25.26 5.46
CA ARG A 20 47.79 26.49 4.64
C ARG A 20 46.46 27.25 4.77
N SER A 21 46.59 28.52 5.10
CA SER A 21 45.55 29.54 5.15
C SER A 21 44.90 29.79 3.78
N PHE A 22 43.57 29.62 3.68
CA PHE A 22 42.75 30.06 2.55
C PHE A 22 41.81 31.19 3.01
N PHE A 23 42.00 32.38 2.46
CA PHE A 23 41.04 33.49 2.50
C PHE A 23 40.07 33.32 1.32
N LEU A 24 38.77 33.19 1.57
CA LEU A 24 37.73 33.34 0.54
C LEU A 24 37.00 34.68 0.72
N ARG A 25 37.04 35.53 -0.31
CA ARG A 25 36.21 36.74 -0.45
C ARG A 25 34.91 36.36 -1.15
N TYR A 26 33.75 36.65 -0.55
CA TYR A 26 32.45 36.64 -1.23
C TYR A 26 32.00 38.06 -1.57
N ARG A 27 31.61 38.29 -2.84
CA ARG A 27 30.88 39.46 -3.34
C ARG A 27 29.39 39.11 -3.37
N LEU A 28 28.55 39.87 -2.67
CA LEU A 28 27.08 39.75 -2.75
C LEU A 28 26.53 40.80 -3.73
N ARG A 29 25.78 40.34 -4.74
CA ARG A 29 24.90 41.17 -5.58
C ARG A 29 23.47 41.11 -5.01
N GLN A 30 22.75 42.21 -5.21
CA GLN A 30 21.42 42.55 -4.69
C GLN A 30 20.32 41.55 -5.08
N THR A 31 19.45 41.23 -4.13
CA THR A 31 18.06 40.81 -4.36
C THR A 31 17.19 41.14 -3.14
N GLN A 32 15.90 41.33 -3.41
CA GLN A 32 14.85 41.97 -2.60
C GLN A 32 14.56 41.29 -1.25
N LEU A 33 14.21 42.12 -0.25
CA LEU A 33 13.84 41.73 1.11
C LEU A 33 12.36 41.31 1.20
N TRP A 34 12.13 40.07 1.61
CA TRP A 34 10.94 39.64 2.35
C TRP A 34 11.38 39.28 3.77
N CYS A 35 10.63 39.74 4.78
CA CYS A 35 10.88 39.52 6.20
C CYS A 35 10.74 38.04 6.59
N LEU A 36 11.80 37.43 7.14
CA LEU A 36 11.75 36.21 7.95
C LEU A 36 12.87 36.27 9.00
N ASP A 37 12.53 35.87 10.23
CA ASP A 37 13.42 35.76 11.38
C ASP A 37 14.68 34.94 11.08
N CYS A 38 15.87 35.56 11.15
CA CYS A 38 17.16 34.87 11.02
C CYS A 38 18.07 35.16 12.22
N TRP A 39 18.11 34.24 13.18
CA TRP A 39 19.26 34.03 14.06
C TRP A 39 20.06 32.85 13.50
N SER A 40 21.14 33.10 12.76
CA SER A 40 22.06 32.05 12.33
C SER A 40 23.28 32.00 13.26
N SER A 41 23.45 30.94 14.04
CA SER A 41 24.68 30.63 14.77
C SER A 41 25.36 29.41 14.16
N SER A 42 26.59 29.55 13.68
CA SER A 42 27.43 28.42 13.26
C SER A 42 28.35 28.00 14.41
N PHE A 43 28.24 26.75 14.88
CA PHE A 43 29.12 26.18 15.89
C PHE A 43 30.40 25.65 15.24
N LEU A 44 31.57 26.14 15.69
CA LEU A 44 32.87 25.53 15.40
C LEU A 44 33.29 24.62 16.57
N PRO A 45 34.12 23.57 16.34
CA PRO A 45 34.34 22.47 17.29
C PRO A 45 35.15 22.82 18.56
N CYS A 46 35.32 24.11 18.88
CA CYS A 46 36.25 24.58 19.91
C CYS A 46 35.62 25.53 20.95
N GLY A 47 34.29 25.62 21.01
CA GLY A 47 33.59 26.48 22.00
C GLY A 47 33.70 27.99 21.72
N LEU A 48 33.94 28.37 20.46
CA LEU A 48 33.97 29.75 20.00
C LEU A 48 32.64 30.11 19.31
N ILE A 49 32.02 31.19 19.78
CA ILE A 49 30.78 31.74 19.22
C ILE A 49 31.11 33.07 18.54
N VAL A 50 30.69 33.23 17.29
CA VAL A 50 30.74 34.51 16.55
C VAL A 50 29.33 35.06 16.47
N LEU A 51 29.11 36.21 17.12
CA LEU A 51 27.84 36.93 17.05
C LEU A 51 27.99 38.14 16.15
N CYS A 52 27.21 38.18 15.06
CA CYS A 52 27.06 39.35 14.19
C CYS A 52 25.74 40.04 14.52
N VAL A 53 25.79 41.25 15.05
CA VAL A 53 24.59 42.03 15.39
C VAL A 53 24.46 43.19 14.41
N PRO A 54 23.42 43.24 13.57
CA PRO A 54 23.12 44.43 12.78
C PRO A 54 22.45 45.47 13.68
N LEU A 55 23.03 46.66 13.76
CA LEU A 55 22.35 47.83 14.32
C LEU A 55 21.61 48.51 13.18
N PHE A 56 20.28 48.58 13.30
CA PHE A 56 19.47 49.41 12.42
C PHE A 56 20.01 50.85 12.49
N ASP A 57 20.35 51.39 11.32
CA ASP A 57 20.68 52.79 11.04
C ASP A 57 22.16 53.22 10.97
N THR A 58 23.14 52.31 10.83
CA THR A 58 24.47 52.67 10.26
C THR A 58 25.15 51.47 9.57
N LYS A 59 25.88 51.69 8.46
CA LYS A 59 26.66 50.66 7.71
C LYS A 59 27.89 50.15 8.50
N ILE A 60 27.71 49.61 9.70
CA ILE A 60 28.80 49.00 10.48
C ILE A 60 28.35 47.65 11.03
N THR A 61 29.04 46.58 10.64
CA THR A 61 28.87 45.22 11.17
C THR A 61 29.90 45.00 12.28
N PHE A 62 29.47 44.59 13.47
CA PHE A 62 30.36 44.20 14.56
C PHE A 62 30.56 42.68 14.58
N CYS A 63 31.81 42.23 14.70
CA CYS A 63 32.15 40.84 15.05
C CYS A 63 32.65 40.82 16.49
N VAL A 64 31.98 40.08 17.38
CA VAL A 64 32.48 39.80 18.73
C VAL A 64 32.89 38.33 18.78
N LEU A 65 34.14 38.09 19.20
CA LEU A 65 34.69 36.76 19.42
C LEU A 65 34.63 36.45 20.93
N CYS A 66 33.84 35.44 21.29
CA CYS A 66 33.73 34.98 22.68
C CYS A 66 34.07 33.49 22.78
N GLN A 67 34.78 33.13 23.85
CA GLN A 67 35.07 31.74 24.21
C GLN A 67 34.40 31.42 25.55
N LEU A 68 33.65 30.33 25.59
CA LEU A 68 33.01 29.83 26.81
C LEU A 68 33.95 28.86 27.52
N ARG A 69 34.22 29.09 28.82
CA ARG A 69 34.92 28.15 29.72
C ARG A 69 34.10 28.03 31.01
N GLY A 70 33.34 26.95 31.14
CA GLY A 70 32.41 26.75 32.27
C GLY A 70 31.37 27.87 32.35
N ASP A 71 31.06 28.35 33.55
CA ASP A 71 30.06 29.42 33.80
C ASP A 71 30.52 30.84 33.41
N ASN A 72 31.74 30.98 32.87
CA ASN A 72 32.34 32.25 32.50
C ASN A 72 32.53 32.39 30.99
N CYS A 73 32.09 33.53 30.46
CA CYS A 73 32.31 33.95 29.08
C CYS A 73 33.44 35.00 29.05
N ILE A 74 34.53 34.72 28.32
CA ILE A 74 35.67 35.62 28.20
C ILE A 74 35.61 36.31 26.83
N LEU A 75 35.61 37.64 26.83
CA LEU A 75 35.61 38.46 25.62
C LEU A 75 37.05 38.56 25.09
N LEU A 76 37.31 38.07 23.88
CA LEU A 76 38.69 37.94 23.37
C LEU A 76 39.17 39.11 22.50
N CYS A 77 38.27 39.95 21.97
CA CYS A 77 38.67 41.17 21.25
C CYS A 77 37.54 42.21 21.16
N HIS A 78 37.91 43.49 21.28
CA HIS A 78 37.02 44.63 21.05
C HIS A 78 37.81 45.81 20.44
N SER A 79 37.26 46.49 19.43
CA SER A 79 37.70 47.84 19.05
C SER A 79 36.50 48.80 19.01
N ILE A 80 36.29 49.59 20.07
CA ILE A 80 35.45 50.79 20.00
C ILE A 80 36.12 51.91 20.81
N ARG A 81 36.31 53.07 20.16
CA ARG A 81 36.50 54.37 20.83
C ARG A 81 35.12 54.97 21.07
N HIS A 82 34.59 54.89 22.30
CA HIS A 82 33.64 55.84 22.92
C HIS A 82 32.92 55.20 24.13
N GLU A 83 33.12 55.76 25.32
CA GLU A 83 32.66 55.24 26.63
C GLU A 83 31.14 55.14 26.82
N GLN A 84 30.31 55.86 26.05
CA GLN A 84 28.86 55.90 26.32
C GLN A 84 28.06 54.66 25.85
N LYS A 85 28.65 53.75 25.06
CA LYS A 85 27.94 52.55 24.55
C LYS A 85 28.16 51.26 25.38
N GLU A 86 29.12 51.24 26.29
CA GLU A 86 29.45 50.05 27.11
C GLU A 86 28.33 49.65 28.08
N ARG A 87 27.67 50.62 28.73
CA ARG A 87 26.59 50.34 29.71
C ARG A 87 25.37 49.69 29.07
N ARG A 88 25.06 49.99 27.81
CA ARG A 88 23.90 49.42 27.11
C ARG A 88 24.13 47.96 26.71
N VAL A 89 25.36 47.61 26.31
CA VAL A 89 25.75 46.23 25.97
C VAL A 89 25.82 45.36 27.23
N GLN A 90 26.36 45.88 28.33
CA GLN A 90 26.42 45.14 29.61
C GLN A 90 25.02 44.87 30.21
N ASN A 91 24.08 45.81 30.06
CA ASN A 91 22.69 45.61 30.51
C ASN A 91 21.93 44.59 29.64
N LEU A 92 22.15 44.55 28.32
CA LEU A 92 21.61 43.49 27.45
C LEU A 92 22.17 42.11 27.82
N PHE A 93 23.46 42.02 28.17
CA PHE A 93 24.09 40.77 28.60
C PHE A 93 23.54 40.24 29.93
N ARG A 94 23.23 41.12 30.90
CA ARG A 94 22.58 40.71 32.17
C ARG A 94 21.15 40.21 31.97
N ALA A 95 20.40 40.83 31.06
CA ALA A 95 19.04 40.38 30.71
C ALA A 95 19.03 39.04 29.95
N CYS A 96 20.05 38.75 29.14
CA CYS A 96 20.24 37.42 28.55
C CYS A 96 20.64 36.36 29.59
N LYS A 97 21.52 36.70 30.55
CA LYS A 97 21.97 35.76 31.59
C LYS A 97 20.82 35.25 32.47
N SER A 98 19.82 36.07 32.78
CA SER A 98 18.67 35.64 33.61
C SER A 98 17.61 34.85 32.83
N ARG A 99 17.59 34.91 31.49
CA ARG A 99 16.67 34.12 30.64
C ARG A 99 17.26 32.78 30.20
N PHE A 100 18.59 32.65 30.12
CA PHE A 100 19.25 31.41 29.69
C PHE A 100 19.59 30.44 30.84
N ALA A 101 19.61 30.89 32.10
CA ALA A 101 20.21 30.14 33.21
C ALA A 101 19.28 29.22 34.02
N THR A 102 17.97 29.09 33.72
CA THR A 102 17.08 28.25 34.56
C THR A 102 16.17 27.26 33.84
N ASN A 103 16.02 27.31 32.51
CA ASN A 103 15.23 26.28 31.78
C ASN A 103 16.05 25.41 30.82
N ASN A 104 17.08 25.95 30.16
CA ASN A 104 17.78 25.21 29.09
C ASN A 104 18.86 24.22 29.58
N TYR A 105 19.28 24.31 30.85
CA TYR A 105 20.33 23.43 31.40
C TYR A 105 19.80 22.06 31.84
N LYS A 106 18.52 21.93 32.21
CA LYS A 106 17.90 20.62 32.48
C LYS A 106 17.54 19.90 31.17
N GLU A 107 16.94 20.60 30.21
CA GLU A 107 16.61 20.04 28.89
C GLU A 107 17.84 19.69 28.04
N GLY A 108 18.94 20.43 28.20
CA GLY A 108 20.20 20.17 27.49
C GLY A 108 21.02 19.01 28.05
N MET A 109 20.84 18.65 29.34
CA MET A 109 21.56 17.57 30.00
C MET A 109 20.79 16.25 29.96
N GLU A 110 19.46 16.28 29.83
CA GLU A 110 18.64 15.08 29.53
C GLU A 110 18.79 14.61 28.07
N ARG A 111 19.28 15.46 27.15
CA ARG A 111 19.57 15.11 25.74
C ARG A 111 20.87 14.30 25.52
N GLN A 112 21.56 13.93 26.58
CA GLN A 112 22.60 12.89 26.64
C GLN A 112 22.09 11.86 27.67
N MET A 113 21.81 10.58 27.45
CA MET A 113 22.38 9.55 26.57
C MET A 113 21.37 8.38 26.47
N THR A 114 20.41 8.41 25.55
CA THR A 114 19.67 7.18 25.19
C THR A 114 20.34 6.56 23.98
N ASP A 115 20.82 5.32 24.09
CA ASP A 115 21.43 4.60 22.97
C ASP A 115 20.43 4.38 21.83
N PHE A 116 19.16 4.19 22.17
CA PHE A 116 18.07 3.91 21.23
C PHE A 116 16.83 4.78 21.49
N ASP A 117 16.02 4.98 20.46
CA ASP A 117 14.68 5.57 20.62
C ASP A 117 13.71 4.54 21.19
N LEU A 118 13.77 3.30 20.66
CA LEU A 118 12.95 2.18 21.10
C LEU A 118 13.82 0.92 21.23
N ILE A 119 13.65 0.17 22.32
CA ILE A 119 14.10 -1.21 22.44
C ILE A 119 12.88 -2.13 22.50
N ILE A 120 12.87 -3.20 21.70
CA ILE A 120 11.96 -4.33 21.86
C ILE A 120 12.76 -5.45 22.51
N SER A 121 12.40 -5.88 23.72
CA SER A 121 13.21 -6.82 24.51
C SER A 121 12.60 -8.21 24.65
N GLY A 122 13.43 -9.26 24.59
CA GLY A 122 13.08 -10.61 25.02
C GLY A 122 12.14 -11.43 24.12
N GLY A 123 11.83 -10.94 22.92
CA GLY A 123 10.94 -11.62 21.97
C GLY A 123 11.60 -12.74 21.17
N PHE A 124 10.79 -13.66 20.66
CA PHE A 124 11.23 -14.64 19.66
C PHE A 124 11.20 -13.98 18.26
N LEU A 125 12.38 -13.68 17.74
CA LEU A 125 12.58 -12.99 16.48
C LEU A 125 12.35 -13.95 15.30
N VAL A 126 11.42 -13.57 14.43
CA VAL A 126 11.24 -14.15 13.09
C VAL A 126 11.58 -13.05 12.09
N ASP A 127 12.76 -13.10 11.50
CA ASP A 127 13.33 -11.96 10.79
C ASP A 127 12.73 -11.69 9.39
N GLY A 128 11.85 -12.57 8.89
CA GLY A 128 11.24 -12.48 7.55
C GLY A 128 12.14 -12.93 6.40
N THR A 129 13.33 -13.46 6.66
CA THR A 129 14.22 -13.99 5.62
C THR A 129 13.97 -15.46 5.29
N GLY A 130 13.16 -16.14 6.12
CA GLY A 130 12.98 -17.59 6.08
C GLY A 130 14.05 -18.36 6.87
N SER A 131 15.03 -17.67 7.46
CA SER A 131 16.03 -18.26 8.35
C SER A 131 15.40 -18.65 9.69
N PRO A 132 15.91 -19.69 10.39
CA PRO A 132 15.43 -20.07 11.72
C PRO A 132 15.44 -18.89 12.70
N GLY A 133 14.34 -18.73 13.46
CA GLY A 133 14.21 -17.68 14.45
C GLY A 133 15.04 -17.89 15.72
N GLY A 134 15.03 -16.89 16.61
CA GLY A 134 15.74 -16.94 17.90
C GLY A 134 15.39 -15.79 18.83
N TYR A 135 15.77 -15.89 20.11
CA TYR A 135 15.53 -14.81 21.08
C TYR A 135 16.58 -13.71 20.95
N ALA A 136 16.13 -12.47 20.78
CA ALA A 136 16.98 -11.29 20.72
C ALA A 136 16.19 -10.03 21.06
N ASP A 137 16.90 -8.97 21.42
CA ASP A 137 16.39 -7.61 21.52
C ASP A 137 16.62 -6.87 20.19
N ILE A 138 15.76 -5.91 19.88
CA ILE A 138 15.89 -5.01 18.72
C ILE A 138 16.01 -3.58 19.21
N GLY A 139 17.10 -2.90 18.82
CA GLY A 139 17.33 -1.49 19.10
C GLY A 139 17.04 -0.64 17.86
N ILE A 140 16.20 0.39 18.01
CA ILE A 140 15.71 1.25 16.93
C ILE A 140 16.18 2.68 17.16
N ILE A 141 16.70 3.31 16.12
CA ILE A 141 17.07 4.74 16.10
C ILE A 141 16.34 5.39 14.92
N ASN A 142 15.61 6.46 15.20
CA ASN A 142 14.65 7.10 14.31
C ASN A 142 13.65 6.06 13.77
N ASP A 143 13.72 5.78 12.47
CA ASP A 143 12.85 4.84 11.78
C ASP A 143 13.56 3.55 11.34
N GLN A 144 14.79 3.32 11.82
CA GLN A 144 15.64 2.20 11.40
C GLN A 144 15.99 1.27 12.55
N ILE A 145 16.05 -0.02 12.23
CA ILE A 145 16.65 -1.04 13.09
C ILE A 145 18.16 -0.79 13.09
N SER A 146 18.70 -0.44 14.25
CA SER A 146 20.13 -0.12 14.40
C SER A 146 20.93 -1.33 14.85
N GLU A 147 20.39 -2.14 15.77
CA GLU A 147 21.10 -3.26 16.37
C GLU A 147 20.11 -4.39 16.70
N ILE A 148 20.54 -5.64 16.56
CA ILE A 148 19.80 -6.84 16.99
C ILE A 148 20.77 -7.70 17.79
N GLY A 149 20.37 -8.11 18.99
CA GLY A 149 21.23 -8.90 19.88
C GLY A 149 20.84 -8.79 21.34
N ASP A 150 21.82 -8.91 22.24
CA ASP A 150 21.63 -8.67 23.67
C ASP A 150 21.82 -7.19 23.98
N LEU A 151 20.73 -6.49 24.29
CA LEU A 151 20.74 -5.05 24.59
C LEU A 151 20.53 -4.77 26.08
N ARG A 152 20.75 -5.77 26.95
CA ARG A 152 20.66 -5.56 28.41
C ARG A 152 21.66 -4.50 28.87
N GLY A 153 21.16 -3.55 29.66
CA GLY A 153 21.96 -2.43 30.17
C GLY A 153 22.17 -1.28 29.19
N ARG A 154 21.68 -1.39 27.95
CA ARG A 154 21.60 -0.26 27.01
C ARG A 154 20.42 0.63 27.36
N SER A 155 20.54 1.94 27.12
CA SER A 155 19.48 2.91 27.44
C SER A 155 18.57 3.16 26.22
N SER A 156 17.27 3.38 26.46
CA SER A 156 16.32 3.78 25.42
C SER A 156 15.30 4.80 25.93
N LYS A 157 14.64 5.54 25.03
CA LYS A 157 13.52 6.42 25.41
C LYS A 157 12.26 5.61 25.74
N GLN A 158 12.06 4.50 25.04
CA GLN A 158 10.97 3.56 25.27
C GLN A 158 11.49 2.12 25.21
N THR A 159 10.91 1.24 26.02
CA THR A 159 11.12 -0.20 25.94
C THR A 159 9.78 -0.92 25.87
N ILE A 160 9.66 -1.86 24.93
CA ILE A 160 8.51 -2.78 24.82
C ILE A 160 9.00 -4.16 25.19
N ASP A 161 8.41 -4.74 26.24
CA ASP A 161 8.67 -6.12 26.63
C ASP A 161 7.88 -7.08 25.72
N ALA A 162 8.61 -7.85 24.91
CA ALA A 162 8.09 -8.87 24.01
C ALA A 162 8.34 -10.30 24.52
N THR A 163 8.64 -10.46 25.82
CA THR A 163 8.84 -11.78 26.43
C THR A 163 7.67 -12.71 26.16
N GLY A 164 7.96 -13.89 25.59
CA GLY A 164 6.95 -14.88 25.24
C GLY A 164 6.10 -14.52 24.01
N LYS A 165 6.48 -13.50 23.25
CA LYS A 165 5.83 -13.05 22.01
C LYS A 165 6.73 -13.28 20.80
N THR A 166 6.11 -13.40 19.63
CA THR A 166 6.78 -13.34 18.33
C THR A 166 7.02 -11.89 17.96
N VAL A 167 8.24 -11.58 17.50
CA VAL A 167 8.62 -10.29 16.92
C VAL A 167 8.99 -10.54 15.46
N ALA A 168 8.23 -9.94 14.54
CA ALA A 168 8.34 -10.24 13.11
C ALA A 168 8.18 -8.98 12.26
N PRO A 169 8.62 -8.95 10.99
CA PRO A 169 8.41 -7.78 10.15
C PRO A 169 6.92 -7.57 9.88
N GLY A 170 6.55 -6.31 9.69
CA GLY A 170 5.23 -5.92 9.19
C GLY A 170 4.93 -6.53 7.82
N PHE A 171 3.67 -6.87 7.58
CA PHE A 171 3.27 -7.41 6.28
C PHE A 171 3.27 -6.31 5.21
N ILE A 172 3.46 -6.75 3.98
CA ILE A 172 3.39 -5.92 2.78
C ILE A 172 2.38 -6.57 1.85
N THR A 173 1.42 -5.80 1.36
CA THR A 173 0.47 -6.27 0.34
C THR A 173 0.75 -5.58 -0.99
N GLN A 174 0.85 -6.37 -2.06
CA GLN A 174 1.17 -5.88 -3.40
C GLN A 174 -0.08 -5.51 -4.23
N HIS A 175 -1.28 -5.79 -3.72
CA HIS A 175 -2.53 -5.62 -4.47
C HIS A 175 -3.65 -5.08 -3.59
N THR A 176 -3.90 -3.77 -3.69
CA THR A 176 -4.89 -3.02 -2.91
C THR A 176 -5.43 -1.82 -3.69
N HIS A 177 -6.58 -1.31 -3.22
CA HIS A 177 -7.33 -0.17 -3.76
C HIS A 177 -7.62 0.86 -2.66
N TYR A 178 -6.62 1.19 -1.84
CA TYR A 178 -6.75 2.23 -0.79
C TYR A 178 -6.52 3.65 -1.33
N ASP A 179 -6.38 3.84 -2.64
CA ASP A 179 -6.08 5.12 -3.30
C ASP A 179 -6.97 6.27 -2.82
N ALA A 180 -8.28 6.06 -2.88
CA ALA A 180 -9.25 7.00 -2.36
C ALA A 180 -9.32 6.90 -0.82
N ALA A 181 -9.30 5.68 -0.28
CA ALA A 181 -9.49 5.43 1.14
C ALA A 181 -8.50 6.16 2.06
N LEU A 182 -7.27 6.39 1.61
CA LEU A 182 -6.26 7.15 2.36
C LEU A 182 -6.72 8.56 2.78
N PHE A 183 -7.74 9.12 2.13
CA PHE A 183 -8.28 10.45 2.44
C PHE A 183 -9.27 10.45 3.62
N TRP A 184 -9.84 9.30 4.00
CA TRP A 184 -10.75 9.18 5.15
C TRP A 184 -10.34 8.11 6.17
N ASP A 185 -9.60 7.09 5.74
CA ASP A 185 -9.07 6.01 6.56
C ASP A 185 -7.52 6.02 6.49
N PRO A 186 -6.85 6.83 7.34
CA PRO A 186 -5.39 6.94 7.31
C PRO A 186 -4.69 5.64 7.70
N TYR A 187 -5.39 4.68 8.33
CA TYR A 187 -4.82 3.41 8.79
C TYR A 187 -5.10 2.25 7.83
N CYS A 188 -5.92 2.47 6.81
CA CYS A 188 -6.52 1.41 6.00
C CYS A 188 -6.97 0.26 6.91
N LEU A 189 -7.87 0.52 7.86
CA LEU A 189 -8.10 -0.33 9.03
C LEU A 189 -8.33 -1.80 8.71
N ASP A 190 -8.92 -2.11 7.55
CA ASP A 190 -9.11 -3.50 7.12
C ASP A 190 -7.79 -4.29 6.95
N ALA A 191 -6.71 -3.61 6.54
CA ALA A 191 -5.35 -4.16 6.45
C ALA A 191 -4.46 -3.77 7.64
N GLY A 192 -4.43 -2.49 8.02
CA GLY A 192 -3.46 -1.96 9.00
C GLY A 192 -3.56 -2.59 10.39
N ARG A 193 -4.80 -2.89 10.84
CA ARG A 193 -5.01 -3.58 12.13
C ARG A 193 -4.60 -5.05 12.09
N ASN A 194 -4.53 -5.63 10.89
CA ASN A 194 -4.15 -7.02 10.63
C ASN A 194 -2.65 -7.15 10.31
N GLY A 195 -1.83 -6.22 10.81
CA GLY A 195 -0.36 -6.28 10.72
C GLY A 195 0.22 -5.81 9.38
N VAL A 196 -0.59 -5.29 8.46
CA VAL A 196 -0.07 -4.68 7.22
C VAL A 196 0.55 -3.33 7.55
N THR A 197 1.81 -3.16 7.15
CA THR A 197 2.59 -1.93 7.36
C THR A 197 2.91 -1.20 6.07
N THR A 198 2.74 -1.86 4.93
CA THR A 198 2.96 -1.28 3.60
C THR A 198 1.91 -1.79 2.61
N VAL A 199 1.31 -0.89 1.84
CA VAL A 199 0.37 -1.20 0.76
C VAL A 199 0.88 -0.70 -0.58
N VAL A 200 0.46 -1.37 -1.66
CA VAL A 200 0.73 -0.97 -3.05
C VAL A 200 -0.61 -0.72 -3.74
N ASN A 201 -0.89 0.54 -4.01
CA ASN A 201 -2.16 1.04 -4.50
C ASN A 201 -2.21 1.20 -6.04
N ALA A 202 -3.39 1.53 -6.55
CA ALA A 202 -3.73 1.71 -7.95
C ALA A 202 -3.51 0.45 -8.79
N ASN A 203 -3.96 -0.72 -8.32
CA ASN A 203 -3.88 -1.95 -9.12
C ASN A 203 -4.94 -1.97 -10.21
N CYS A 204 -4.84 -2.94 -11.13
CA CYS A 204 -5.84 -3.22 -12.16
C CYS A 204 -6.07 -2.07 -13.15
N GLY A 205 -5.23 -1.04 -13.13
CA GLY A 205 -5.39 0.15 -13.95
C GLY A 205 -6.42 1.15 -13.43
N PHE A 206 -6.87 1.02 -12.19
CA PHE A 206 -7.81 1.94 -11.56
C PHE A 206 -7.14 2.84 -10.52
N GLY A 207 -7.68 4.06 -10.38
CA GLY A 207 -7.23 5.04 -9.41
C GLY A 207 -7.78 6.41 -9.74
N ILE A 208 -7.35 7.43 -8.98
CA ILE A 208 -7.93 8.78 -8.99
C ILE A 208 -7.02 9.84 -9.62
N ALA A 209 -5.95 9.41 -10.32
CA ALA A 209 -5.00 10.29 -10.99
C ALA A 209 -4.28 9.56 -12.15
N PRO A 210 -3.88 10.27 -13.22
CA PRO A 210 -4.20 11.67 -13.53
C PRO A 210 -5.66 11.84 -13.95
N VAL A 211 -6.22 13.04 -13.80
CA VAL A 211 -7.62 13.31 -14.14
C VAL A 211 -7.84 14.79 -14.38
N ARG A 212 -8.56 15.15 -15.44
CA ARG A 212 -8.97 16.55 -15.69
C ARG A 212 -10.21 16.87 -14.88
N GLU A 213 -10.42 18.14 -14.54
CA GLU A 213 -11.61 18.56 -13.81
C GLU A 213 -12.93 18.03 -14.39
N LYS A 214 -13.08 18.10 -15.72
CA LYS A 214 -14.28 17.63 -16.43
C LYS A 214 -14.50 16.11 -16.36
N ASP A 215 -13.45 15.33 -16.08
CA ASP A 215 -13.46 13.86 -16.13
C ASP A 215 -13.50 13.24 -14.71
N ARG A 216 -13.58 14.04 -13.63
CA ARG A 216 -13.58 13.54 -12.24
C ARG A 216 -14.74 12.58 -11.94
N GLU A 217 -15.97 12.95 -12.30
CA GLU A 217 -17.13 12.09 -12.08
C GLU A 217 -17.02 10.78 -12.84
N ARG A 218 -16.46 10.83 -14.03
CA ARG A 218 -16.21 9.68 -14.87
C ARG A 218 -15.25 8.70 -14.21
N ILE A 219 -14.11 9.18 -13.73
CA ILE A 219 -13.11 8.34 -13.04
C ILE A 219 -13.65 7.75 -11.74
N MET A 220 -14.41 8.53 -10.97
CA MET A 220 -15.06 8.00 -9.76
C MET A 220 -16.05 6.86 -10.09
N GLY A 221 -16.82 7.01 -11.16
CA GLY A 221 -17.76 5.99 -11.62
C GLY A 221 -17.07 4.69 -12.06
N MET A 222 -15.94 4.79 -12.77
CA MET A 222 -15.15 3.60 -13.14
C MET A 222 -14.62 2.84 -11.91
N LEU A 223 -14.22 3.57 -10.86
CA LEU A 223 -13.77 2.97 -9.61
C LEU A 223 -14.94 2.33 -8.83
N GLU A 224 -16.13 2.93 -8.86
CA GLU A 224 -17.34 2.37 -8.23
C GLU A 224 -17.80 1.08 -8.93
N THR A 225 -17.81 1.05 -10.27
CA THR A 225 -18.34 -0.10 -11.00
C THR A 225 -17.46 -1.34 -10.90
N THR A 226 -16.15 -1.15 -10.78
CA THR A 226 -15.17 -2.25 -10.66
C THR A 226 -14.88 -2.56 -9.20
N GLU A 227 -14.47 -1.58 -8.41
CA GLU A 227 -13.99 -1.79 -7.04
C GLU A 227 -15.05 -1.53 -5.97
N GLN A 228 -16.28 -1.15 -6.35
CA GLN A 228 -17.38 -0.81 -5.42
C GLN A 228 -16.97 0.18 -4.32
N ILE A 229 -16.16 1.17 -4.70
CA ILE A 229 -15.86 2.35 -3.87
C ILE A 229 -16.89 3.43 -4.24
N PRO A 230 -17.86 3.76 -3.35
CA PRO A 230 -18.98 4.61 -3.73
C PRO A 230 -18.58 6.00 -4.21
N VAL A 231 -19.18 6.49 -5.29
CA VAL A 231 -18.95 7.85 -5.82
C VAL A 231 -19.27 8.90 -4.76
N SER A 232 -20.27 8.66 -3.92
CA SER A 232 -20.62 9.54 -2.80
C SER A 232 -19.47 9.71 -1.80
N HIS A 233 -18.78 8.61 -1.46
CA HIS A 233 -17.63 8.65 -0.55
C HIS A 233 -16.46 9.39 -1.18
N GLN A 234 -16.19 9.11 -2.46
CA GLN A 234 -15.15 9.78 -3.22
C GLN A 234 -15.40 11.29 -3.31
N LYS A 235 -16.64 11.72 -3.64
CA LYS A 235 -17.03 13.14 -3.70
C LYS A 235 -16.87 13.85 -2.35
N ALA A 236 -17.21 13.17 -1.26
CA ALA A 236 -17.11 13.74 0.08
C ALA A 236 -15.67 13.89 0.57
N ALA A 237 -14.79 12.94 0.23
CA ALA A 237 -13.44 12.87 0.79
C ALA A 237 -12.34 13.47 -0.12
N LEU A 238 -12.49 13.40 -1.44
CA LEU A 238 -11.43 13.80 -2.37
C LEU A 238 -11.44 15.33 -2.59
N PRO A 239 -10.32 16.03 -2.30
CA PRO A 239 -10.24 17.48 -2.40
C PRO A 239 -10.03 17.98 -3.84
N TRP A 240 -9.61 17.09 -4.75
CA TRP A 240 -9.35 17.37 -6.16
C TRP A 240 -8.39 18.55 -6.42
N ASP A 241 -7.39 18.72 -5.57
CA ASP A 241 -6.33 19.74 -5.71
C ASP A 241 -5.18 19.29 -6.63
N TRP A 242 -5.46 18.36 -7.56
CA TRP A 242 -4.55 17.87 -8.59
C TRP A 242 -5.28 17.68 -9.93
N GLU A 243 -4.52 17.74 -11.03
CA GLU A 243 -4.91 17.08 -12.28
C GLU A 243 -3.83 16.12 -12.77
N SER A 244 -2.56 16.50 -12.58
CA SER A 244 -1.42 15.69 -12.99
C SER A 244 -1.07 14.63 -11.95
N PHE A 245 -0.41 13.56 -12.39
CA PHE A 245 0.07 12.52 -11.48
C PHE A 245 1.13 13.05 -10.48
N PRO A 246 2.10 13.92 -10.85
CA PRO A 246 3.01 14.51 -9.88
C PRO A 246 2.32 15.32 -8.78
N GLU A 247 1.29 16.10 -9.09
CA GLU A 247 0.51 16.84 -8.08
C GLU A 247 -0.19 15.89 -7.11
N TYR A 248 -0.81 14.82 -7.63
CA TYR A 248 -1.38 13.75 -6.80
C TYR A 248 -0.33 13.11 -5.88
N MET A 249 0.88 12.86 -6.40
CA MET A 249 1.97 12.28 -5.61
C MET A 249 2.41 13.20 -4.46
N GLU A 250 2.50 14.51 -4.69
CA GLU A 250 2.78 15.48 -3.62
C GLU A 250 1.64 15.53 -2.60
N ARG A 251 0.38 15.39 -3.03
CA ARG A 251 -0.77 15.25 -2.12
C ARG A 251 -0.61 14.02 -1.22
N ILE A 252 -0.35 12.85 -1.81
CA ILE A 252 -0.15 11.59 -1.05
C ILE A 252 1.03 11.69 -0.08
N ARG A 253 2.14 12.33 -0.46
CA ARG A 253 3.27 12.58 0.46
C ARG A 253 2.82 13.34 1.70
N GLY A 254 2.01 14.39 1.52
CA GLY A 254 1.50 15.25 2.58
C GLY A 254 0.38 14.64 3.45
N LEU A 255 -0.30 13.59 3.00
CA LEU A 255 -1.37 12.96 3.77
C LEU A 255 -0.85 12.32 5.07
N ARG A 256 -1.66 12.42 6.13
CA ARG A 256 -1.47 11.59 7.33
C ARG A 256 -1.80 10.16 6.97
N LYS A 257 -0.85 9.25 7.18
CA LYS A 257 -1.00 7.82 6.89
C LYS A 257 -0.33 6.98 7.97
N GLY A 258 -1.03 5.99 8.50
CA GLY A 258 -0.56 5.04 9.50
C GLY A 258 0.43 4.03 8.94
N LEU A 259 0.34 3.74 7.64
CA LEU A 259 1.14 2.74 6.94
C LEU A 259 1.89 3.35 5.75
N ASN A 260 2.90 2.64 5.28
CA ASN A 260 3.67 3.02 4.11
C ASN A 260 2.87 2.76 2.83
N VAL A 261 3.07 3.62 1.83
CA VAL A 261 2.30 3.58 0.58
C VAL A 261 3.25 3.59 -0.61
N LEU A 262 3.00 2.69 -1.55
CA LEU A 262 3.48 2.74 -2.93
C LEU A 262 2.26 2.83 -3.85
N THR A 263 2.45 3.31 -5.07
CA THR A 263 1.36 3.39 -6.04
C THR A 263 1.88 3.11 -7.45
N PHE A 264 1.06 2.43 -8.25
CA PHE A 264 1.19 2.42 -9.70
C PHE A 264 0.63 3.71 -10.31
N LEU A 265 0.98 3.98 -11.56
CA LEU A 265 0.21 4.85 -12.44
C LEU A 265 -0.88 3.98 -13.12
N PRO A 266 -2.17 4.22 -12.82
CA PRO A 266 -3.26 3.45 -13.41
C PRO A 266 -3.51 3.84 -14.87
N LEU A 267 -3.57 2.86 -15.78
CA LEU A 267 -3.71 3.16 -17.21
C LEU A 267 -5.09 3.70 -17.60
N ASN A 268 -6.19 3.26 -16.99
CA ASN A 268 -7.52 3.73 -17.40
C ASN A 268 -7.68 5.25 -17.24
N PRO A 269 -7.35 5.88 -16.09
CA PRO A 269 -7.32 7.33 -15.95
C PRO A 269 -6.34 8.03 -16.89
N LEU A 270 -5.16 7.45 -17.13
CA LEU A 270 -4.17 8.02 -18.04
C LEU A 270 -4.68 8.11 -19.48
N LEU A 271 -5.34 7.06 -19.96
CA LEU A 271 -5.91 7.01 -21.31
C LEU A 271 -7.01 8.06 -21.46
N VAL A 272 -7.91 8.17 -20.48
CA VAL A 272 -8.95 9.21 -20.47
C VAL A 272 -8.33 10.61 -20.43
N TYR A 273 -7.28 10.81 -19.64
CA TYR A 273 -6.59 12.11 -19.52
C TYR A 273 -5.97 12.60 -20.84
N VAL A 274 -5.43 11.69 -21.65
CA VAL A 274 -4.76 12.01 -22.93
C VAL A 274 -5.75 12.02 -24.09
N MET A 275 -6.56 10.97 -24.23
CA MET A 275 -7.39 10.73 -25.42
C MET A 275 -8.83 11.27 -25.25
N GLY A 276 -9.29 11.42 -24.01
CA GLY A 276 -10.71 11.58 -23.69
C GLY A 276 -11.46 10.26 -23.72
N VAL A 277 -12.61 10.21 -23.04
CA VAL A 277 -13.41 8.99 -22.85
C VAL A 277 -13.80 8.35 -24.18
N ASP A 278 -14.35 9.12 -25.12
CA ASP A 278 -14.89 8.59 -26.38
C ASP A 278 -13.81 7.91 -27.24
N ALA A 279 -12.64 8.54 -27.36
CA ALA A 279 -11.53 8.00 -28.14
C ALA A 279 -10.92 6.78 -27.44
N ALA A 280 -10.73 6.84 -26.11
CA ALA A 280 -10.17 5.73 -25.32
C ALA A 280 -11.06 4.48 -25.34
N LYS A 281 -12.38 4.65 -25.58
CA LYS A 281 -13.34 3.55 -25.68
C LYS A 281 -13.58 3.05 -27.11
N THR A 282 -12.90 3.60 -28.11
CA THR A 282 -13.18 3.25 -29.53
C THR A 282 -11.95 2.89 -30.34
N ARG A 283 -10.74 3.25 -29.89
CA ARG A 283 -9.49 2.99 -30.59
C ARG A 283 -8.28 3.05 -29.65
N GLY A 284 -7.14 2.54 -30.11
CA GLY A 284 -5.84 2.82 -29.52
C GLY A 284 -5.35 4.26 -29.72
N PRO A 285 -4.28 4.68 -29.01
CA PRO A 285 -3.68 6.00 -29.15
C PRO A 285 -3.03 6.18 -30.53
N ASN A 286 -3.16 7.37 -31.10
CA ASN A 286 -2.38 7.75 -32.27
C ASN A 286 -0.92 8.09 -31.87
N THR A 287 -0.06 8.40 -32.85
CA THR A 287 1.37 8.68 -32.60
C THR A 287 1.62 9.81 -31.59
N GLU A 288 0.84 10.90 -31.64
CA GLU A 288 1.00 12.05 -30.75
C GLU A 288 0.50 11.71 -29.34
N GLU A 289 -0.64 11.03 -29.24
CA GLU A 289 -1.21 10.56 -27.97
C GLU A 289 -0.27 9.53 -27.30
N LEU A 290 0.31 8.61 -28.07
CA LEU A 290 1.26 7.62 -27.56
C LEU A 290 2.54 8.28 -27.05
N ALA A 291 3.07 9.29 -27.76
CA ALA A 291 4.22 10.07 -27.31
C ALA A 291 3.92 10.79 -25.98
N GLU A 292 2.71 11.35 -25.84
CA GLU A 292 2.27 11.99 -24.59
C GLU A 292 2.07 10.97 -23.45
N ILE A 293 1.49 9.81 -23.73
CA ILE A 293 1.38 8.69 -22.78
C ILE A 293 2.78 8.28 -22.28
N HIS A 294 3.76 8.14 -23.19
CA HIS A 294 5.14 7.82 -22.82
C HIS A 294 5.77 8.90 -21.94
N ARG A 295 5.55 10.17 -22.28
CA ARG A 295 6.04 11.31 -21.48
C ARG A 295 5.45 11.29 -20.07
N LEU A 296 4.14 11.08 -19.95
CA LEU A 296 3.42 11.05 -18.67
C LEU A 296 3.79 9.84 -17.81
N ILE A 297 4.03 8.66 -18.41
CA ILE A 297 4.54 7.49 -17.68
C ILE A 297 5.91 7.81 -17.06
N ASN A 298 6.83 8.40 -17.84
CA ASN A 298 8.15 8.76 -17.32
C ASN A 298 8.06 9.82 -16.22
N GLU A 299 7.22 10.84 -16.40
CA GLU A 299 6.96 11.88 -15.40
C GLU A 299 6.38 11.30 -14.09
N ALA A 300 5.42 10.37 -14.18
CA ALA A 300 4.88 9.68 -13.01
C ALA A 300 5.94 8.83 -12.29
N MET A 301 6.79 8.12 -13.03
CA MET A 301 7.88 7.34 -12.44
C MET A 301 8.95 8.24 -11.78
N ASP A 302 9.21 9.41 -12.35
CA ASP A 302 10.05 10.44 -11.73
C ASP A 302 9.39 11.07 -10.49
N ALA A 303 8.05 11.19 -10.46
CA ALA A 303 7.31 11.57 -9.26
C ALA A 303 7.31 10.48 -8.18
N GLY A 304 7.53 9.22 -8.56
CA GLY A 304 7.72 8.09 -7.65
C GLY A 304 6.76 6.91 -7.87
N ALA A 305 5.95 6.90 -8.94
CA ALA A 305 5.21 5.71 -9.33
C ALA A 305 6.16 4.52 -9.49
N ILE A 306 5.74 3.35 -9.03
CA ILE A 306 6.57 2.14 -9.12
C ILE A 306 6.58 1.53 -10.52
N GLY A 307 5.64 1.97 -11.35
CA GLY A 307 5.44 1.59 -12.74
C GLY A 307 3.97 1.79 -13.12
N ILE A 308 3.42 0.91 -13.95
CA ILE A 308 2.04 1.03 -14.47
C ILE A 308 1.21 -0.20 -14.09
N SER A 309 -0.11 -0.02 -14.01
CA SER A 309 -1.07 -1.09 -13.78
C SER A 309 -2.18 -1.06 -14.84
N MET A 310 -2.74 -2.23 -15.15
CA MET A 310 -3.86 -2.38 -16.09
C MET A 310 -4.65 -3.66 -15.87
N SER A 311 -5.93 -3.64 -16.25
CA SER A 311 -6.71 -4.84 -16.55
C SER A 311 -6.79 -5.03 -18.07
N VAL A 312 -6.72 -6.27 -18.52
CA VAL A 312 -6.87 -6.66 -19.93
C VAL A 312 -7.78 -7.89 -19.98
N MET A 313 -9.04 -7.71 -19.58
CA MET A 313 -10.03 -8.77 -19.48
C MET A 313 -10.73 -9.06 -20.81
N GLY A 314 -10.59 -8.19 -21.81
CA GLY A 314 -11.30 -8.32 -23.08
C GLY A 314 -12.81 -8.11 -22.93
N ALA A 315 -13.59 -8.50 -23.94
CA ALA A 315 -15.05 -8.29 -23.94
C ALA A 315 -15.85 -9.45 -23.33
N GLU A 316 -15.35 -10.69 -23.47
CA GLU A 316 -16.06 -11.89 -23.03
C GLU A 316 -15.68 -12.25 -21.60
N GLY A 317 -16.68 -12.49 -20.74
CA GLY A 317 -16.44 -12.87 -19.33
C GLY A 317 -15.80 -11.77 -18.47
N ASN A 318 -15.90 -10.51 -18.92
CA ASN A 318 -15.29 -9.37 -18.24
C ASN A 318 -16.09 -8.96 -16.99
N SER A 319 -15.44 -8.96 -15.82
CA SER A 319 -16.01 -8.43 -14.57
C SER A 319 -15.69 -6.95 -14.36
N HIS A 320 -14.69 -6.41 -15.05
CA HIS A 320 -14.28 -5.00 -15.05
C HIS A 320 -15.05 -4.23 -16.12
N VAL A 321 -16.38 -4.23 -16.00
CA VAL A 321 -17.25 -3.45 -16.89
C VAL A 321 -17.43 -2.03 -16.39
N ASP A 322 -17.62 -1.15 -17.35
CA ASP A 322 -17.77 0.28 -17.18
C ASP A 322 -19.19 0.67 -16.72
N THR A 323 -19.42 1.97 -16.45
CA THR A 323 -20.70 2.52 -15.98
C THR A 323 -21.87 2.28 -16.93
N ASP A 324 -21.59 2.05 -18.21
CA ASP A 324 -22.58 1.71 -19.24
C ASP A 324 -22.65 0.20 -19.54
N GLY A 325 -21.90 -0.62 -18.79
CA GLY A 325 -21.82 -2.07 -18.96
C GLY A 325 -20.89 -2.54 -20.09
N THR A 326 -20.23 -1.63 -20.81
CA THR A 326 -19.23 -1.99 -21.83
C THR A 326 -17.84 -2.20 -21.20
N PRO A 327 -16.87 -2.81 -21.90
CA PRO A 327 -15.53 -2.98 -21.36
C PRO A 327 -14.79 -1.66 -21.11
N MET A 328 -13.80 -1.68 -20.21
CA MET A 328 -12.97 -0.52 -19.90
C MET A 328 -12.01 -0.17 -21.05
N PRO A 329 -11.44 1.06 -21.09
CA PRO A 329 -10.51 1.45 -22.15
C PRO A 329 -9.38 0.44 -22.41
N THR A 330 -8.73 -0.07 -21.35
CA THR A 330 -7.65 -1.06 -21.49
C THR A 330 -8.12 -2.42 -22.01
N ASP A 331 -9.38 -2.79 -21.80
CA ASP A 331 -9.94 -4.07 -22.27
C ASP A 331 -10.30 -4.06 -23.76
N LEU A 332 -10.42 -2.87 -24.35
CA LEU A 332 -10.74 -2.66 -25.78
C LEU A 332 -9.49 -2.49 -26.64
N MET A 333 -8.30 -2.40 -26.03
CA MET A 333 -7.05 -2.16 -26.74
C MET A 333 -6.50 -3.41 -27.41
N ASP A 334 -6.01 -3.24 -28.63
CA ASP A 334 -5.21 -4.26 -29.29
C ASP A 334 -3.91 -4.50 -28.51
N HIS A 335 -3.45 -5.75 -28.50
CA HIS A 335 -2.23 -6.13 -27.81
C HIS A 335 -1.00 -5.33 -28.28
N ASP A 336 -0.96 -4.89 -29.54
CA ASP A 336 0.15 -4.08 -30.06
C ASP A 336 0.19 -2.68 -29.44
N ASP A 337 -0.97 -2.07 -29.18
CA ASP A 337 -1.05 -0.78 -28.49
C ASP A 337 -0.63 -0.90 -27.03
N ILE A 338 -1.05 -1.98 -26.35
CA ILE A 338 -0.61 -2.28 -24.98
C ILE A 338 0.92 -2.44 -24.94
N LEU A 339 1.50 -3.20 -25.87
CA LEU A 339 2.96 -3.34 -25.97
C LEU A 339 3.63 -1.99 -26.21
N ASN A 340 3.09 -1.16 -27.10
CA ASN A 340 3.62 0.16 -27.38
C ASN A 340 3.58 1.07 -26.15
N ILE A 341 2.53 1.04 -25.33
CA ILE A 341 2.47 1.76 -24.05
C ILE A 341 3.53 1.25 -23.07
N CYS A 342 3.62 -0.08 -22.91
CA CYS A 342 4.59 -0.74 -22.01
C CYS A 342 6.06 -0.42 -22.35
N ARG A 343 6.38 -0.07 -23.61
CA ARG A 343 7.73 0.36 -24.00
C ARG A 343 8.24 1.54 -23.19
N ALA A 344 7.39 2.42 -22.68
CA ALA A 344 7.82 3.54 -21.85
C ALA A 344 8.56 3.08 -20.57
N VAL A 345 8.01 2.07 -19.88
CA VAL A 345 8.62 1.48 -18.67
C VAL A 345 9.83 0.61 -19.04
N ILE A 346 9.71 -0.18 -20.11
CA ILE A 346 10.75 -1.11 -20.56
C ILE A 346 12.01 -0.38 -21.02
N THR A 347 11.87 0.68 -21.82
CA THR A 347 12.99 1.53 -22.27
C THR A 347 13.66 2.29 -21.14
N ARG A 348 12.91 2.61 -20.06
CA ARG A 348 13.49 3.16 -18.83
C ARG A 348 14.38 2.12 -18.13
N GLY A 349 14.08 0.84 -18.28
CA GLY A 349 14.89 -0.27 -17.77
C GLY A 349 14.78 -0.48 -16.26
N GLU A 350 13.72 0.03 -15.64
CA GLU A 350 13.35 -0.19 -14.23
C GLU A 350 11.86 0.03 -14.02
N GLY A 351 11.30 -0.57 -12.97
CA GLY A 351 9.89 -0.44 -12.59
C GLY A 351 9.13 -1.76 -12.69
N VAL A 352 7.82 -1.68 -12.52
CA VAL A 352 6.92 -2.84 -12.50
C VAL A 352 5.75 -2.60 -13.45
N ILE A 353 5.41 -3.59 -14.27
CA ILE A 353 4.19 -3.61 -15.07
C ILE A 353 3.25 -4.63 -14.44
N GLN A 354 2.17 -4.16 -13.80
CA GLN A 354 1.15 -5.02 -13.23
C GLN A 354 0.01 -5.20 -14.22
N MET A 355 -0.38 -6.44 -14.45
CA MET A 355 -1.46 -6.80 -15.37
C MET A 355 -2.45 -7.72 -14.67
N LEU A 356 -3.73 -7.47 -14.87
CA LEU A 356 -4.82 -8.38 -14.57
C LEU A 356 -5.47 -8.79 -15.90
N PRO A 357 -5.05 -9.89 -16.55
CA PRO A 357 -5.76 -10.43 -17.69
C PRO A 357 -7.04 -11.15 -17.21
N GLN A 358 -7.71 -11.86 -18.12
CA GLN A 358 -8.91 -12.64 -17.79
C GLN A 358 -8.69 -13.57 -16.58
N ILE A 359 -9.60 -13.47 -15.60
CA ILE A 359 -9.56 -14.19 -14.31
C ILE A 359 -10.13 -15.62 -14.43
N MET A 360 -10.76 -15.94 -15.57
CA MET A 360 -11.31 -17.28 -15.80
C MET A 360 -10.20 -18.33 -15.82
N TYR A 361 -10.51 -19.58 -15.45
CA TYR A 361 -9.54 -20.68 -15.27
C TYR A 361 -8.62 -20.93 -16.47
N PHE A 362 -8.99 -20.46 -17.67
CA PHE A 362 -8.20 -20.51 -18.91
C PHE A 362 -8.05 -19.13 -19.56
N GLY A 363 -7.97 -18.07 -18.74
CA GLY A 363 -7.88 -16.70 -19.21
C GLY A 363 -6.68 -16.47 -20.13
N ASP A 364 -6.84 -15.57 -21.09
CA ASP A 364 -5.79 -15.26 -22.05
C ASP A 364 -4.55 -14.66 -21.37
N ARG A 365 -3.45 -15.43 -21.36
CA ARG A 365 -2.14 -15.00 -20.83
C ARG A 365 -1.24 -14.37 -21.89
N SER A 366 -1.65 -14.39 -23.15
CA SER A 366 -0.80 -14.03 -24.29
C SER A 366 -0.28 -12.61 -24.17
N ILE A 367 -1.09 -11.67 -23.69
CA ILE A 367 -0.63 -10.30 -23.49
C ILE A 367 0.44 -10.20 -22.38
N THR A 368 0.27 -10.92 -21.27
CA THR A 368 1.29 -10.97 -20.21
C THR A 368 2.59 -11.56 -20.74
N GLN A 369 2.51 -12.64 -21.53
CA GLN A 369 3.67 -13.28 -22.15
C GLN A 369 4.42 -12.31 -23.06
N ARG A 370 3.70 -11.63 -23.97
CA ARG A 370 4.30 -10.69 -24.92
C ARG A 370 4.97 -9.50 -24.22
N VAL A 371 4.36 -8.97 -23.16
CA VAL A 371 4.96 -7.88 -22.36
C VAL A 371 6.21 -8.37 -21.62
N ALA A 372 6.16 -9.57 -21.04
CA ALA A 372 7.30 -10.16 -20.34
C ALA A 372 8.48 -10.47 -21.28
N GLU A 373 8.21 -10.99 -22.47
CA GLU A 373 9.21 -11.22 -23.52
C GLU A 373 9.84 -9.89 -23.99
N LEU A 374 9.02 -8.84 -24.13
CA LEU A 374 9.49 -7.50 -24.48
C LEU A 374 10.38 -6.90 -23.38
N ALA A 375 10.08 -7.17 -22.11
CA ALA A 375 10.85 -6.70 -20.96
C ALA A 375 12.12 -7.53 -20.68
N ARG A 376 12.31 -8.66 -21.37
CA ARG A 376 13.42 -9.60 -21.13
C ARG A 376 14.78 -8.90 -21.23
N GLY A 377 15.65 -9.17 -20.25
CA GLY A 377 16.99 -8.58 -20.18
C GLY A 377 17.03 -7.17 -19.59
N THR A 378 15.87 -6.57 -19.26
CA THR A 378 15.79 -5.31 -18.49
C THR A 378 15.65 -5.60 -17.00
N ARG A 379 15.58 -4.55 -16.16
CA ARG A 379 15.21 -4.66 -14.73
C ARG A 379 13.72 -4.43 -14.48
N VAL A 380 12.89 -4.47 -15.52
CA VAL A 380 11.43 -4.33 -15.40
C VAL A 380 10.83 -5.69 -15.09
N ARG A 381 10.05 -5.74 -14.01
CA ARG A 381 9.27 -6.92 -13.65
C ARG A 381 7.86 -6.84 -14.19
N VAL A 382 7.33 -7.96 -14.66
CA VAL A 382 5.91 -8.10 -14.99
C VAL A 382 5.21 -8.88 -13.88
N ILE A 383 4.14 -8.33 -13.33
CA ILE A 383 3.27 -9.01 -12.35
C ILE A 383 2.00 -9.47 -13.07
N HIS A 384 1.79 -10.78 -13.12
CA HIS A 384 0.56 -11.42 -13.55
C HIS A 384 -0.37 -11.60 -12.36
N ASN A 385 -1.48 -10.87 -12.32
CA ASN A 385 -2.57 -11.13 -11.38
C ASN A 385 -3.71 -11.81 -12.15
N VAL A 386 -4.43 -12.79 -11.65
CA VAL A 386 -4.28 -13.46 -10.36
C VAL A 386 -4.42 -14.96 -10.57
N PHE A 387 -3.57 -15.74 -9.91
CA PHE A 387 -3.77 -17.18 -9.78
C PHE A 387 -4.78 -17.46 -8.67
N LEU A 388 -5.75 -18.32 -8.94
CA LEU A 388 -6.77 -18.73 -7.98
C LEU A 388 -6.69 -20.24 -7.75
N THR A 389 -6.91 -20.65 -6.51
CA THR A 389 -7.13 -22.05 -6.18
C THR A 389 -8.62 -22.38 -6.26
N HIS A 390 -8.96 -23.58 -6.73
CA HIS A 390 -10.37 -23.96 -6.91
C HIS A 390 -10.58 -25.46 -6.77
N ASP A 391 -11.63 -25.87 -6.05
CA ASP A 391 -11.88 -27.28 -5.76
C ASP A 391 -12.49 -28.04 -6.95
N LEU A 392 -13.21 -27.36 -7.86
CA LEU A 392 -13.76 -28.02 -9.06
C LEU A 392 -12.75 -28.13 -10.22
N VAL A 393 -11.68 -27.33 -10.19
CA VAL A 393 -10.66 -27.28 -11.25
C VAL A 393 -9.25 -27.28 -10.64
N PRO A 394 -8.91 -28.24 -9.76
CA PRO A 394 -7.65 -28.22 -9.02
C PRO A 394 -6.40 -28.32 -9.92
N GLN A 395 -6.55 -28.84 -11.14
CA GLN A 395 -5.47 -28.91 -12.13
C GLN A 395 -4.96 -27.53 -12.59
N VAL A 396 -5.75 -26.46 -12.41
CA VAL A 396 -5.34 -25.10 -12.79
C VAL A 396 -4.05 -24.67 -12.08
N VAL A 397 -3.83 -25.15 -10.85
CA VAL A 397 -2.59 -24.89 -10.09
C VAL A 397 -1.35 -25.43 -10.82
N ASP A 398 -1.44 -26.62 -11.41
CA ASP A 398 -0.30 -27.19 -12.15
C ASP A 398 -0.06 -26.44 -13.47
N GLU A 399 -1.14 -26.05 -14.16
CA GLU A 399 -1.07 -25.29 -15.41
C GLU A 399 -0.51 -23.87 -15.19
N ASP A 400 -0.90 -23.22 -14.10
CA ASP A 400 -0.39 -21.92 -13.63
C ASP A 400 1.11 -21.97 -13.36
N LEU A 401 1.54 -22.97 -12.60
CA LEU A 401 2.95 -23.16 -12.25
C LEU A 401 3.80 -23.52 -13.46
N GLN A 402 3.35 -24.44 -14.32
CA GLN A 402 4.06 -24.81 -15.54
C GLN A 402 4.24 -23.62 -16.48
N TRP A 403 3.19 -22.80 -16.64
CA TRP A 403 3.28 -21.57 -17.43
C TRP A 403 4.29 -20.60 -16.83
N LEU A 404 4.22 -20.33 -15.52
CA LEU A 404 5.11 -19.38 -14.86
C LEU A 404 6.57 -19.83 -14.93
N ASP A 405 6.81 -21.13 -14.72
CA ASP A 405 8.15 -21.73 -14.83
C ASP A 405 8.68 -21.61 -16.25
N SER A 406 7.86 -21.88 -17.28
CA SER A 406 8.28 -21.70 -18.68
C SER A 406 8.72 -20.26 -19.01
N MET A 407 8.03 -19.26 -18.46
CA MET A 407 8.39 -17.85 -18.65
C MET A 407 9.71 -17.50 -17.96
N ARG A 408 9.93 -18.05 -16.77
CA ARG A 408 11.16 -17.86 -15.98
C ARG A 408 12.35 -18.56 -16.63
N GLU A 409 12.17 -19.77 -17.13
CA GLU A 409 13.17 -20.52 -17.92
C GLU A 409 13.54 -19.78 -19.22
N ALA A 410 12.60 -19.08 -19.84
CA ALA A 410 12.84 -18.21 -20.99
C ALA A 410 13.57 -16.90 -20.65
N GLY A 411 13.90 -16.69 -19.36
CA GLY A 411 14.65 -15.52 -18.87
C GLY A 411 13.80 -14.29 -18.58
N CYS A 412 12.47 -14.43 -18.53
CA CYS A 412 11.57 -13.32 -18.22
C CYS A 412 11.45 -13.11 -16.71
N ASP A 413 11.51 -11.85 -16.24
CA ASP A 413 11.23 -11.50 -14.84
C ASP A 413 9.71 -11.35 -14.64
N VAL A 414 9.04 -12.50 -14.51
CA VAL A 414 7.59 -12.58 -14.24
C VAL A 414 7.37 -13.10 -12.83
N THR A 415 6.45 -12.46 -12.11
CA THR A 415 5.88 -12.98 -10.86
C THR A 415 4.37 -13.05 -10.97
N ALA A 416 3.74 -13.92 -10.21
CA ALA A 416 2.28 -14.03 -10.14
C ALA A 416 1.76 -13.62 -8.76
N GLY A 417 0.72 -12.80 -8.70
CA GLY A 417 -0.09 -12.67 -7.49
C GLY A 417 -1.06 -13.83 -7.38
N ALA A 418 -1.24 -14.38 -6.18
CA ALA A 418 -2.15 -15.51 -5.96
C ALA A 418 -3.14 -15.24 -4.83
N LEU A 419 -4.44 -15.40 -5.11
CA LEU A 419 -5.49 -15.33 -4.11
C LEU A 419 -5.63 -16.70 -3.44
N ILE A 420 -5.11 -16.82 -2.21
CA ILE A 420 -5.03 -18.09 -1.47
C ILE A 420 -5.51 -17.97 -0.03
N ASN A 421 -6.55 -17.19 0.22
CA ASN A 421 -7.12 -16.99 1.56
C ASN A 421 -8.54 -17.57 1.65
N ARG A 422 -9.06 -17.70 2.88
CA ARG A 422 -10.37 -18.28 3.16
C ARG A 422 -11.49 -17.24 3.19
N GLY A 423 -11.31 -16.09 2.54
CA GLY A 423 -12.28 -15.01 2.44
C GLY A 423 -13.50 -15.37 1.61
N TRP A 424 -14.63 -14.72 1.91
CA TRP A 424 -15.92 -14.89 1.25
C TRP A 424 -16.56 -13.54 0.95
N VAL A 425 -17.61 -13.56 0.12
CA VAL A 425 -18.45 -12.40 -0.20
C VAL A 425 -19.72 -12.45 0.63
N GLU A 426 -20.16 -11.31 1.17
CA GLU A 426 -21.53 -11.15 1.64
C GLU A 426 -22.24 -10.07 0.82
N ALA A 427 -23.47 -10.36 0.37
CA ALA A 427 -24.22 -9.43 -0.44
C ALA A 427 -25.72 -9.51 -0.17
N GLY A 428 -26.39 -8.36 -0.21
CA GLY A 428 -27.85 -8.28 -0.37
C GLY A 428 -28.23 -7.99 -1.81
N ILE A 429 -29.49 -7.59 -2.01
CA ILE A 429 -29.97 -7.17 -3.34
C ILE A 429 -29.27 -5.89 -3.81
N ARG A 430 -28.90 -4.99 -2.89
CA ARG A 430 -28.26 -3.69 -3.20
C ARG A 430 -26.79 -3.85 -3.57
N GLU A 431 -26.11 -4.80 -2.96
CA GLU A 431 -24.67 -5.08 -3.15
C GLU A 431 -24.41 -6.26 -4.10
N LEU A 432 -25.37 -6.56 -4.99
CA LEU A 432 -25.31 -7.74 -5.85
C LEU A 432 -24.26 -7.61 -6.97
N ASP A 433 -23.74 -6.42 -7.24
CA ASP A 433 -22.68 -6.18 -8.23
C ASP A 433 -21.36 -6.88 -7.88
N THR A 434 -20.94 -6.90 -6.62
CA THR A 434 -19.73 -7.64 -6.22
C THR A 434 -19.89 -9.15 -6.39
N ALA A 435 -21.12 -9.66 -6.29
CA ALA A 435 -21.41 -11.08 -6.46
C ALA A 435 -21.68 -11.46 -7.93
N ALA A 436 -22.29 -10.59 -8.74
CA ALA A 436 -22.76 -10.94 -10.08
C ALA A 436 -22.88 -9.74 -11.04
N GLY A 437 -22.06 -8.71 -10.87
CA GLY A 437 -22.14 -7.45 -11.60
C GLY A 437 -21.96 -7.55 -13.12
N GLN A 438 -21.38 -8.63 -13.63
CA GLN A 438 -21.30 -8.89 -15.07
C GLN A 438 -22.67 -9.19 -15.71
N LEU A 439 -23.70 -9.53 -14.92
CA LEU A 439 -25.04 -9.80 -15.43
C LEU A 439 -25.80 -8.49 -15.71
N PRO A 440 -26.35 -8.30 -16.92
CA PRO A 440 -27.12 -7.08 -17.24
C PRO A 440 -28.31 -6.84 -16.29
N ALA A 441 -28.98 -7.91 -15.82
CA ALA A 441 -30.05 -7.82 -14.83
C ALA A 441 -29.56 -7.23 -13.50
N VAL A 442 -28.36 -7.58 -13.05
CA VAL A 442 -27.76 -7.02 -11.82
C VAL A 442 -27.45 -5.53 -12.01
N ARG A 443 -26.93 -5.13 -13.18
CA ARG A 443 -26.71 -3.72 -13.49
C ARG A 443 -28.00 -2.90 -13.52
N LYS A 444 -29.13 -3.48 -13.95
CA LYS A 444 -30.45 -2.84 -13.83
C LYS A 444 -30.88 -2.63 -12.37
N ILE A 445 -30.60 -3.59 -11.49
CA ILE A 445 -30.89 -3.47 -10.05
C ILE A 445 -30.04 -2.35 -9.45
N VAL A 446 -28.73 -2.37 -9.68
CA VAL A 446 -27.79 -1.39 -9.09
C VAL A 446 -27.97 0.02 -9.69
N GLY A 447 -28.49 0.12 -10.92
CA GLY A 447 -28.86 1.40 -11.53
C GLY A 447 -30.15 2.02 -11.01
N CYS A 448 -30.90 1.34 -10.13
CA CYS A 448 -32.10 1.91 -9.50
C CYS A 448 -31.71 3.01 -8.51
N SER A 449 -32.47 4.10 -8.48
CA SER A 449 -32.21 5.26 -7.61
C SER A 449 -32.86 5.15 -6.23
N SER A 450 -33.69 4.12 -6.00
CA SER A 450 -34.36 3.91 -4.71
C SER A 450 -34.78 2.46 -4.48
N ASP A 451 -34.97 2.11 -3.20
CA ASP A 451 -35.51 0.81 -2.81
C ASP A 451 -36.89 0.52 -3.41
N ALA A 452 -37.72 1.56 -3.61
CA ALA A 452 -39.02 1.42 -4.25
C ALA A 452 -38.89 1.01 -5.72
N GLU A 453 -37.90 1.55 -6.43
CA GLU A 453 -37.59 1.15 -7.81
C GLU A 453 -37.05 -0.27 -7.87
N ILE A 454 -36.12 -0.63 -6.97
CA ILE A 454 -35.60 -2.00 -6.85
C ILE A 454 -36.76 -2.96 -6.63
N LEU A 455 -37.60 -2.71 -5.62
CA LEU A 455 -38.74 -3.57 -5.30
C LEU A 455 -39.74 -3.67 -6.46
N ALA A 456 -39.98 -2.58 -7.19
CA ALA A 456 -40.86 -2.61 -8.37
C ALA A 456 -40.25 -3.49 -9.48
N LEU A 457 -38.95 -3.35 -9.75
CA LEU A 457 -38.22 -4.12 -10.75
C LEU A 457 -38.19 -5.61 -10.43
N ILE A 458 -37.76 -5.99 -9.22
CA ILE A 458 -37.60 -7.41 -8.84
C ILE A 458 -38.94 -8.12 -8.62
N LYS A 459 -40.06 -7.38 -8.48
CA LYS A 459 -41.42 -7.93 -8.46
C LYS A 459 -41.96 -8.24 -9.85
N ASP A 460 -41.42 -7.63 -10.92
CA ASP A 460 -41.92 -7.81 -12.27
C ASP A 460 -41.58 -9.22 -12.79
N PRO A 461 -42.58 -10.09 -13.07
CA PRO A 461 -42.33 -11.42 -13.60
C PRO A 461 -41.58 -11.42 -14.94
N ALA A 462 -41.65 -10.34 -15.72
CA ALA A 462 -40.87 -10.22 -16.95
C ALA A 462 -39.38 -10.06 -16.64
N PHE A 463 -39.03 -9.23 -15.66
CA PHE A 463 -37.65 -9.04 -15.22
C PHE A 463 -37.09 -10.32 -14.58
N VAL A 464 -37.87 -11.05 -13.77
CA VAL A 464 -37.43 -12.33 -13.20
C VAL A 464 -37.03 -13.32 -14.31
N ARG A 465 -37.87 -13.48 -15.33
CA ARG A 465 -37.57 -14.35 -16.48
C ARG A 465 -36.35 -13.88 -17.28
N GLU A 466 -36.20 -12.57 -17.42
CA GLU A 466 -35.02 -11.98 -18.07
C GLU A 466 -33.75 -12.36 -17.33
N PHE A 467 -33.72 -12.19 -16.01
CA PHE A 467 -32.58 -12.55 -15.17
C PHE A 467 -32.32 -14.06 -15.23
N GLU A 468 -33.34 -14.91 -15.09
CA GLU A 468 -33.19 -16.36 -15.24
C GLU A 468 -32.55 -16.76 -16.57
N THR A 469 -32.96 -16.12 -17.67
CA THR A 469 -32.41 -16.37 -19.01
C THR A 469 -30.93 -15.98 -19.08
N GLN A 470 -30.59 -14.76 -18.64
CA GLN A 470 -29.21 -14.28 -18.64
C GLN A 470 -28.29 -15.14 -17.77
N TYR A 471 -28.77 -15.54 -16.58
CA TYR A 471 -28.01 -16.39 -15.67
C TYR A 471 -27.80 -17.79 -16.26
N ALA A 472 -28.80 -18.35 -16.94
CA ALA A 472 -28.65 -19.65 -17.62
C ALA A 472 -27.69 -19.59 -18.81
N GLU A 473 -27.62 -18.47 -19.54
CA GLU A 473 -26.72 -18.28 -20.68
C GLU A 473 -25.26 -18.04 -20.27
N MET A 474 -25.03 -17.19 -19.26
CA MET A 474 -23.67 -16.87 -18.78
C MET A 474 -23.13 -17.91 -17.77
N GLY A 475 -24.01 -18.72 -17.18
CA GLY A 475 -23.68 -19.69 -16.15
C GLY A 475 -23.34 -19.05 -14.81
N ALA A 476 -22.86 -19.87 -13.87
CA ALA A 476 -22.29 -19.43 -12.59
C ALA A 476 -20.93 -18.72 -12.81
N ALA A 477 -20.95 -17.59 -13.52
CA ALA A 477 -19.78 -16.75 -13.78
C ALA A 477 -19.35 -15.93 -12.55
N SER A 478 -20.02 -16.12 -11.41
CA SER A 478 -19.70 -15.50 -10.13
C SER A 478 -18.94 -16.46 -9.23
N GLY A 479 -17.78 -16.03 -8.75
CA GLY A 479 -16.93 -16.76 -7.80
C GLY A 479 -17.71 -17.33 -6.61
N ALA A 480 -17.21 -18.44 -6.08
CA ALA A 480 -17.83 -19.18 -4.97
C ALA A 480 -19.19 -19.86 -5.30
N ALA A 481 -19.22 -20.69 -6.34
CA ALA A 481 -20.33 -21.64 -6.63
C ALA A 481 -21.66 -21.04 -7.12
N GLY A 482 -21.66 -19.86 -7.75
CA GLY A 482 -22.86 -19.29 -8.34
C GLY A 482 -23.88 -18.75 -7.33
N LEU A 483 -25.05 -18.35 -7.82
CA LEU A 483 -26.19 -17.98 -6.98
C LEU A 483 -26.69 -19.17 -6.16
N GLU A 484 -26.64 -20.38 -6.72
CA GLU A 484 -27.05 -21.62 -6.05
C GLU A 484 -26.33 -21.86 -4.72
N GLY A 485 -25.03 -21.53 -4.67
CA GLY A 485 -24.17 -21.71 -3.51
C GLY A 485 -24.35 -20.67 -2.41
N GLN A 486 -25.06 -19.57 -2.67
CA GLN A 486 -25.23 -18.49 -1.71
C GLN A 486 -26.10 -18.92 -0.53
N THR A 487 -25.56 -18.80 0.68
CA THR A 487 -26.25 -19.17 1.93
C THR A 487 -26.97 -17.95 2.49
N VAL A 488 -28.25 -18.08 2.84
CA VAL A 488 -29.03 -17.02 3.47
C VAL A 488 -28.55 -16.82 4.92
N ILE A 489 -28.07 -15.62 5.25
CA ILE A 489 -27.53 -15.28 6.58
C ILE A 489 -28.35 -14.24 7.34
N ALA A 490 -29.15 -13.42 6.64
CA ALA A 490 -30.12 -12.52 7.26
C ALA A 490 -31.33 -12.31 6.34
N VAL A 491 -32.48 -12.04 6.95
CA VAL A 491 -33.76 -11.75 6.27
C VAL A 491 -34.58 -10.71 7.05
N GLY A 492 -33.90 -9.86 7.83
CA GLY A 492 -34.53 -8.92 8.76
C GLY A 492 -35.40 -9.57 9.84
N GLU A 493 -36.32 -8.81 10.42
CA GLU A 493 -37.28 -9.27 11.44
C GLU A 493 -38.55 -9.88 10.80
N HIS A 494 -38.37 -10.81 9.85
CA HIS A 494 -39.45 -11.45 9.10
C HIS A 494 -39.66 -12.92 9.53
N PRO A 495 -40.59 -13.24 10.46
CA PRO A 495 -40.71 -14.58 11.05
C PRO A 495 -40.92 -15.71 10.03
N ALA A 496 -41.67 -15.44 8.95
CA ALA A 496 -41.95 -16.42 7.91
C ALA A 496 -40.70 -16.82 7.09
N LEU A 497 -39.66 -15.98 7.09
CA LEU A 497 -38.42 -16.19 6.33
C LEU A 497 -37.30 -16.78 7.18
N GLN A 498 -37.38 -16.70 8.52
CA GLN A 498 -36.36 -17.20 9.44
C GLN A 498 -36.00 -18.68 9.21
N LYS A 499 -36.96 -19.47 8.71
CA LYS A 499 -36.77 -20.89 8.34
C LYS A 499 -35.76 -21.12 7.19
N PHE A 500 -35.37 -20.06 6.48
CA PHE A 500 -34.41 -20.12 5.38
C PHE A 500 -32.98 -19.78 5.81
N LEU A 501 -32.76 -19.27 7.02
CA LEU A 501 -31.42 -19.02 7.54
C LEU A 501 -30.57 -20.30 7.51
N GLY A 502 -29.35 -20.19 7.01
CA GLY A 502 -28.41 -21.31 6.85
C GLY A 502 -28.69 -22.23 5.66
N LYS A 503 -29.75 -21.97 4.86
CA LYS A 503 -30.01 -22.69 3.61
C LYS A 503 -29.36 -21.97 2.43
N THR A 504 -28.94 -22.73 1.43
CA THR A 504 -28.50 -22.16 0.15
C THR A 504 -29.69 -21.74 -0.71
N LEU A 505 -29.50 -20.80 -1.64
CA LEU A 505 -30.57 -20.42 -2.57
C LEU A 505 -31.07 -21.60 -3.41
N ALA A 506 -30.23 -22.59 -3.72
CA ALA A 506 -30.68 -23.83 -4.35
C ALA A 506 -31.66 -24.61 -3.46
N GLN A 507 -31.36 -24.74 -2.17
CA GLN A 507 -32.25 -25.42 -1.21
C GLN A 507 -33.55 -24.64 -1.02
N VAL A 508 -33.49 -23.31 -0.93
CA VAL A 508 -34.67 -22.45 -0.87
C VAL A 508 -35.52 -22.65 -2.13
N GLY A 509 -34.93 -22.56 -3.32
CA GLY A 509 -35.60 -22.75 -4.60
C GLY A 509 -36.35 -24.08 -4.67
N VAL A 510 -35.73 -25.18 -4.23
CA VAL A 510 -36.40 -26.49 -4.15
C VAL A 510 -37.58 -26.47 -3.18
N GLU A 511 -37.45 -25.85 -2.00
CA GLU A 511 -38.52 -25.81 -0.98
C GLU A 511 -39.75 -25.02 -1.45
N ILE A 512 -39.55 -23.91 -2.18
CA ILE A 512 -40.64 -23.06 -2.68
C ILE A 512 -41.01 -23.32 -4.15
N GLY A 513 -40.33 -24.25 -4.83
CA GLY A 513 -40.64 -24.70 -6.19
C GLY A 513 -40.24 -23.73 -7.31
N VAL A 514 -39.14 -22.98 -7.16
CA VAL A 514 -38.64 -22.00 -8.14
C VAL A 514 -37.12 -22.12 -8.35
N SER A 515 -36.57 -21.40 -9.33
CA SER A 515 -35.11 -21.33 -9.57
C SER A 515 -34.37 -20.58 -8.45
N ALA A 516 -33.04 -20.69 -8.40
CA ALA A 516 -32.23 -19.92 -7.44
C ALA A 516 -32.35 -18.40 -7.65
N VAL A 517 -32.44 -17.94 -8.91
CA VAL A 517 -32.69 -16.53 -9.26
C VAL A 517 -34.06 -16.08 -8.75
N ALA A 518 -35.11 -16.84 -9.03
CA ALA A 518 -36.45 -16.50 -8.56
C ALA A 518 -36.54 -16.53 -7.02
N ALA A 519 -35.85 -17.46 -6.35
CA ALA A 519 -35.76 -17.51 -4.90
C ALA A 519 -35.04 -16.28 -4.33
N LEU A 520 -33.93 -15.86 -4.93
CA LEU A 520 -33.22 -14.63 -4.57
C LEU A 520 -34.15 -13.41 -4.60
N LEU A 521 -34.84 -13.21 -5.73
CA LEU A 521 -35.69 -12.05 -5.93
C LEU A 521 -36.94 -12.10 -5.04
N ASP A 522 -37.57 -13.28 -4.88
CA ASP A 522 -38.73 -13.48 -4.00
C ASP A 522 -38.37 -13.23 -2.52
N LEU A 523 -37.22 -13.73 -2.05
CA LEU A 523 -36.73 -13.41 -0.70
C LEU A 523 -36.40 -11.93 -0.56
N GLY A 524 -35.76 -11.31 -1.56
CA GLY A 524 -35.52 -9.87 -1.61
C GLY A 524 -36.80 -9.06 -1.43
N VAL A 525 -37.88 -9.43 -2.13
CA VAL A 525 -39.19 -8.79 -1.98
C VAL A 525 -39.80 -9.02 -0.60
N LYS A 526 -39.83 -10.27 -0.12
CA LYS A 526 -40.53 -10.64 1.12
C LYS A 526 -39.83 -10.13 2.39
N SER A 527 -38.53 -9.90 2.30
CA SER A 527 -37.70 -9.32 3.36
C SER A 527 -37.59 -7.80 3.28
N ASP A 528 -38.30 -7.13 2.37
CA ASP A 528 -38.16 -5.68 2.15
C ASP A 528 -36.70 -5.25 1.89
N LEU A 529 -35.98 -6.08 1.11
CA LEU A 529 -34.55 -5.96 0.79
C LEU A 529 -33.59 -6.16 1.98
N ASP A 530 -34.04 -6.70 3.12
CA ASP A 530 -33.16 -7.08 4.25
C ASP A 530 -32.42 -8.40 4.05
N LEU A 531 -32.69 -9.12 2.94
CA LEU A 531 -31.96 -10.32 2.57
C LEU A 531 -30.44 -10.04 2.52
N GLN A 532 -29.68 -10.82 3.29
CA GLN A 532 -28.22 -10.91 3.17
C GLN A 532 -27.82 -12.36 2.97
N MET A 533 -26.85 -12.53 2.09
CA MET A 533 -26.33 -13.83 1.71
C MET A 533 -24.83 -13.88 1.90
N LYS A 534 -24.31 -15.09 2.01
CA LYS A 534 -22.90 -15.40 2.14
C LYS A 534 -22.50 -16.43 1.09
N SER A 535 -21.44 -16.13 0.36
CA SER A 535 -20.84 -17.09 -0.56
C SER A 535 -20.00 -18.12 0.20
N PRO A 536 -19.75 -19.29 -0.41
CA PRO A 536 -18.56 -20.09 -0.11
C PRO A 536 -17.27 -19.25 -0.22
N PRO A 537 -16.13 -19.75 0.28
CA PRO A 537 -14.84 -19.09 0.07
C PRO A 537 -14.54 -18.87 -1.41
N ILE A 538 -13.93 -17.73 -1.75
CA ILE A 538 -13.61 -17.33 -3.13
C ILE A 538 -12.55 -18.27 -3.72
N ALA A 539 -11.53 -18.58 -2.92
CA ALA A 539 -10.48 -19.52 -3.25
C ALA A 539 -10.71 -20.87 -2.53
N SER A 540 -10.10 -21.93 -3.07
CA SER A 540 -10.13 -23.25 -2.43
C SER A 540 -9.57 -23.18 -1.00
N ILE A 541 -10.29 -23.81 -0.08
CA ILE A 541 -9.86 -24.04 1.31
C ILE A 541 -9.08 -25.35 1.47
N THR A 542 -8.65 -25.97 0.37
CA THR A 542 -7.76 -27.13 0.38
C THR A 542 -6.32 -26.65 0.58
N PRO A 543 -5.67 -26.93 1.73
CA PRO A 543 -4.36 -26.35 2.06
C PRO A 543 -3.25 -26.72 1.06
N ASP A 544 -3.31 -27.92 0.46
CA ASP A 544 -2.34 -28.40 -0.52
C ASP A 544 -2.19 -27.45 -1.72
N GLN A 545 -3.31 -26.95 -2.25
CA GLN A 545 -3.30 -26.04 -3.40
C GLN A 545 -2.56 -24.74 -3.06
N ALA A 546 -2.85 -24.15 -1.88
CA ALA A 546 -2.20 -22.94 -1.40
C ALA A 546 -0.69 -23.16 -1.16
N VAL A 547 -0.32 -24.28 -0.54
CA VAL A 547 1.09 -24.62 -0.26
C VAL A 547 1.89 -24.83 -1.55
N ARG A 548 1.32 -25.49 -2.55
CA ARG A 548 1.95 -25.72 -3.85
C ARG A 548 2.19 -24.42 -4.62
N LEU A 549 1.21 -23.53 -4.68
CA LEU A 549 1.40 -22.20 -5.27
C LEU A 549 2.52 -21.43 -4.55
N MET A 550 2.48 -21.36 -3.21
CA MET A 550 3.49 -20.63 -2.43
C MET A 550 4.90 -21.25 -2.48
N ALA A 551 5.03 -22.53 -2.83
CA ALA A 551 6.32 -23.19 -2.99
C ALA A 551 7.13 -22.60 -4.16
N ASN A 552 6.45 -22.03 -5.17
CA ASN A 552 7.13 -21.35 -6.26
C ASN A 552 7.66 -19.97 -5.78
N PRO A 553 8.96 -19.67 -5.96
CA PRO A 553 9.54 -18.40 -5.51
C PRO A 553 9.00 -17.17 -6.27
N ALA A 554 8.39 -17.35 -7.44
CA ALA A 554 7.80 -16.28 -8.24
C ALA A 554 6.30 -16.06 -7.98
N VAL A 555 5.65 -16.91 -7.17
CA VAL A 555 4.26 -16.71 -6.75
C VAL A 555 4.21 -15.97 -5.42
N VAL A 556 3.52 -14.84 -5.37
CA VAL A 556 3.41 -14.00 -4.18
C VAL A 556 1.97 -14.09 -3.66
N PRO A 557 1.76 -14.61 -2.44
CA PRO A 557 0.41 -14.74 -1.89
C PRO A 557 -0.17 -13.37 -1.59
N GLY A 558 -1.24 -12.99 -2.27
CA GLY A 558 -1.78 -11.64 -2.22
C GLY A 558 -3.13 -11.60 -2.90
N GLY A 559 -3.37 -10.56 -3.71
CA GLY A 559 -4.68 -10.36 -4.34
C GLY A 559 -5.77 -10.06 -3.31
N SER A 560 -5.40 -9.54 -2.13
CA SER A 560 -6.35 -9.21 -1.07
C SER A 560 -7.40 -8.21 -1.52
N ASP A 561 -7.08 -7.41 -2.53
CA ASP A 561 -7.99 -6.37 -3.01
C ASP A 561 -8.45 -5.41 -1.90
N GLY A 562 -7.56 -5.21 -0.91
CA GLY A 562 -7.89 -4.48 0.30
C GLY A 562 -8.26 -3.04 -0.03
N GLY A 563 -9.39 -2.59 0.50
CA GLY A 563 -9.92 -1.24 0.26
C GLY A 563 -10.95 -1.17 -0.85
N ALA A 564 -11.04 -2.19 -1.71
CA ALA A 564 -12.16 -2.40 -2.62
C ALA A 564 -13.33 -3.07 -1.89
N HIS A 565 -14.46 -3.17 -2.58
CA HIS A 565 -15.63 -3.99 -2.24
C HIS A 565 -16.17 -3.78 -0.83
N THR A 566 -16.00 -2.58 -0.27
CA THR A 566 -16.18 -2.32 1.17
C THR A 566 -17.56 -2.70 1.70
N LYS A 567 -18.58 -2.74 0.84
CA LYS A 567 -19.93 -3.19 1.20
C LYS A 567 -20.09 -4.71 1.19
N ALA A 568 -19.22 -5.47 0.54
CA ALA A 568 -19.31 -6.92 0.36
C ALA A 568 -18.21 -7.71 1.11
N PHE A 569 -16.95 -7.28 1.02
CA PHE A 569 -15.81 -7.85 1.73
C PHE A 569 -14.64 -6.84 1.82
N GLY A 570 -13.64 -7.12 2.66
CA GLY A 570 -12.42 -6.29 2.77
C GLY A 570 -11.12 -7.03 2.44
N MET A 571 -11.02 -8.32 2.81
CA MET A 571 -9.86 -9.20 2.56
C MET A 571 -8.45 -8.68 2.96
N GLY A 572 -8.31 -7.49 3.56
CA GLY A 572 -7.05 -6.97 4.11
C GLY A 572 -6.50 -7.77 5.29
N HIS A 573 -7.31 -8.64 5.88
CA HIS A 573 -6.95 -9.58 6.94
C HIS A 573 -6.28 -10.88 6.46
N TYR A 574 -6.08 -11.06 5.15
CA TYR A 574 -5.58 -12.32 4.58
C TYR A 574 -4.26 -12.82 5.21
N ALA A 575 -3.36 -11.91 5.60
CA ALA A 575 -2.09 -12.27 6.23
C ALA A 575 -2.29 -12.93 7.60
N THR A 576 -3.25 -12.42 8.39
CA THR A 576 -3.67 -13.00 9.66
C THR A 576 -4.33 -14.36 9.43
N ASP A 577 -5.20 -14.48 8.42
CA ASP A 577 -5.82 -15.75 8.04
C ASP A 577 -4.76 -16.81 7.68
N LEU A 578 -3.76 -16.48 6.87
CA LEU A 578 -2.71 -17.42 6.46
C LEU A 578 -1.83 -17.89 7.63
N LEU A 579 -1.54 -17.02 8.61
CA LEU A 579 -0.86 -17.42 9.85
C LEU A 579 -1.70 -18.39 10.68
N ILE A 580 -3.00 -18.11 10.81
CA ILE A 580 -3.91 -18.97 11.55
C ILE A 580 -4.05 -20.32 10.83
N TRP A 581 -4.33 -20.30 9.54
CA TRP A 581 -4.64 -21.47 8.76
C TRP A 581 -3.42 -22.36 8.55
N LEU A 582 -2.39 -21.85 7.87
CA LEU A 582 -1.34 -22.70 7.33
C LEU A 582 -0.20 -22.93 8.33
N VAL A 583 -0.04 -22.05 9.32
CA VAL A 583 0.98 -22.20 10.37
C VAL A 583 0.40 -22.84 11.62
N ARG A 584 -0.67 -22.27 12.20
CA ARG A 584 -1.21 -22.74 13.48
C ARG A 584 -2.08 -24.00 13.35
N GLU A 585 -3.05 -23.99 12.44
CA GLU A 585 -4.05 -25.05 12.30
C GLU A 585 -3.48 -26.25 11.52
N GLU A 586 -3.06 -26.03 10.27
CA GLU A 586 -2.60 -27.09 9.36
C GLU A 586 -1.14 -27.49 9.58
N LYS A 587 -0.32 -26.60 10.14
CA LYS A 587 1.13 -26.82 10.39
C LYS A 587 1.91 -27.22 9.13
N LEU A 588 1.49 -26.70 7.97
CA LEU A 588 2.14 -26.93 6.67
C LEU A 588 3.20 -25.89 6.35
N LYS A 589 3.24 -24.79 7.10
CA LYS A 589 4.28 -23.76 7.04
C LYS A 589 4.79 -23.43 8.43
N THR A 590 6.07 -23.07 8.54
CA THR A 590 6.60 -22.47 9.77
C THR A 590 6.30 -20.97 9.82
N LEU A 591 6.50 -20.36 11.00
CA LEU A 591 6.39 -18.90 11.15
C LEU A 591 7.41 -18.18 10.25
N GLU A 592 8.63 -18.68 10.18
CA GLU A 592 9.72 -18.12 9.38
C GLU A 592 9.40 -18.14 7.89
N GLU A 593 8.89 -19.28 7.39
CA GLU A 593 8.44 -19.39 6.00
C GLU A 593 7.28 -18.43 5.70
N MET A 594 6.28 -18.36 6.58
CA MET A 594 5.11 -17.53 6.33
C MET A 594 5.44 -16.03 6.40
N HIS A 595 6.28 -15.61 7.34
CA HIS A 595 6.76 -14.21 7.37
C HIS A 595 7.60 -13.88 6.15
N PHE A 596 8.45 -14.78 5.65
CA PHE A 596 9.11 -14.55 4.36
C PHE A 596 8.11 -14.33 3.22
N GLN A 597 7.07 -15.17 3.13
CA GLN A 597 6.02 -15.05 2.12
C GLN A 597 5.27 -13.73 2.21
N LEU A 598 4.90 -13.27 3.42
CA LEU A 598 4.06 -12.09 3.66
C LEU A 598 4.80 -10.75 3.78
N SER A 599 6.14 -10.77 3.82
CA SER A 599 6.96 -9.57 4.02
C SER A 599 8.08 -9.45 2.98
N LEU A 600 9.23 -10.10 3.16
CA LEU A 600 10.39 -9.94 2.28
C LEU A 600 10.07 -10.30 0.83
N LYS A 601 9.34 -11.38 0.57
CA LYS A 601 8.98 -11.80 -0.79
C LYS A 601 8.15 -10.73 -1.50
N HIS A 602 7.19 -10.13 -0.80
CA HIS A 602 6.42 -8.99 -1.29
C HIS A 602 7.30 -7.76 -1.51
N ALA A 603 8.17 -7.40 -0.56
CA ALA A 603 9.10 -6.29 -0.73
C ALA A 603 9.94 -6.45 -2.02
N ARG A 604 10.44 -7.67 -2.27
CA ARG A 604 11.23 -7.97 -3.46
C ARG A 604 10.41 -7.93 -4.74
N SER A 605 9.15 -8.38 -4.73
CA SER A 605 8.29 -8.39 -5.93
C SER A 605 8.04 -6.99 -6.47
N VAL A 606 7.89 -5.98 -5.59
CA VAL A 606 7.69 -4.58 -6.00
C VAL A 606 8.92 -3.68 -5.83
N GLY A 607 10.11 -4.27 -5.60
CA GLY A 607 11.39 -3.55 -5.63
C GLY A 607 11.77 -2.76 -4.38
N ILE A 608 11.05 -2.91 -3.26
CA ILE A 608 11.36 -2.29 -1.97
C ILE A 608 12.64 -2.92 -1.40
N ARG A 609 13.68 -2.13 -1.11
CA ARG A 609 15.01 -2.64 -0.72
C ARG A 609 15.24 -2.78 0.78
N ASP A 610 14.66 -1.90 1.57
CA ASP A 610 14.98 -1.63 2.98
C ASP A 610 13.85 -2.00 3.95
N ARG A 611 12.90 -2.84 3.52
CA ARG A 611 11.76 -3.32 4.32
C ARG A 611 11.50 -4.81 4.08
N GLY A 612 10.58 -5.37 4.87
CA GLY A 612 10.15 -6.77 4.78
C GLY A 612 11.08 -7.75 5.51
N ALA A 613 12.09 -7.26 6.23
CA ALA A 613 12.93 -8.09 7.08
C ALA A 613 13.44 -7.30 8.28
N LEU A 614 13.72 -7.99 9.38
CA LEU A 614 14.30 -7.41 10.59
C LEU A 614 15.82 -7.52 10.54
N LEU A 615 16.45 -6.58 9.85
CA LEU A 615 17.91 -6.54 9.66
C LEU A 615 18.45 -5.15 10.03
N PRO A 616 19.68 -5.04 10.58
CA PRO A 616 20.31 -3.75 10.79
C PRO A 616 20.33 -2.90 9.51
N GLY A 617 19.93 -1.63 9.63
CA GLY A 617 19.78 -0.68 8.54
C GLY A 617 18.41 -0.69 7.84
N PHE A 618 17.58 -1.71 8.06
CA PHE A 618 16.22 -1.76 7.52
C PHE A 618 15.28 -0.87 8.34
N LYS A 619 14.17 -0.46 7.72
CA LYS A 619 13.14 0.31 8.41
C LYS A 619 12.43 -0.55 9.45
N ALA A 620 12.08 0.08 10.56
CA ALA A 620 11.42 -0.58 11.69
C ALA A 620 9.90 -0.70 11.47
N ASP A 621 9.50 -1.59 10.56
CA ASP A 621 8.12 -2.05 10.42
C ASP A 621 7.99 -3.42 11.10
N ILE A 622 7.33 -3.48 12.27
CA ILE A 622 7.44 -4.62 13.19
C ILE A 622 6.07 -4.98 13.78
N LEU A 623 5.82 -6.28 13.91
CA LEU A 623 4.68 -6.89 14.58
C LEU A 623 5.15 -7.53 15.88
N ILE A 624 4.37 -7.36 16.95
CA ILE A 624 4.54 -8.08 18.20
C ILE A 624 3.21 -8.76 18.51
N TYR A 625 3.21 -10.08 18.64
CA TYR A 625 1.99 -10.85 18.84
C TYR A 625 2.26 -12.22 19.45
N ASN A 626 1.19 -12.89 19.90
CA ASN A 626 1.22 -14.32 20.20
C ASN A 626 0.38 -15.06 19.15
N LEU A 627 0.98 -16.04 18.46
CA LEU A 627 0.32 -16.83 17.41
C LEU A 627 -0.99 -17.48 17.91
N ASP A 628 -1.03 -17.94 19.16
CA ASP A 628 -2.21 -18.59 19.74
C ASP A 628 -3.34 -17.60 20.04
N GLN A 629 -3.06 -16.30 20.06
CA GLN A 629 -4.04 -15.24 20.32
C GLN A 629 -4.58 -14.58 19.04
N LEU A 630 -3.98 -14.88 17.89
CA LEU A 630 -4.54 -14.42 16.62
C LEU A 630 -5.92 -15.04 16.39
N TYR A 631 -6.87 -14.25 15.91
CA TYR A 631 -8.22 -14.73 15.62
C TYR A 631 -8.68 -14.25 14.26
N PHE A 632 -9.59 -15.03 13.67
CA PHE A 632 -10.36 -14.67 12.49
C PHE A 632 -11.72 -15.36 12.60
N ASP A 633 -12.77 -14.57 12.86
CA ASP A 633 -14.15 -15.06 12.92
C ASP A 633 -14.73 -15.14 11.51
N MET A 634 -14.75 -16.37 10.99
CA MET A 634 -15.27 -16.68 9.66
C MET A 634 -16.79 -16.76 9.60
N SER A 635 -17.53 -16.50 10.69
CA SER A 635 -19.00 -16.65 10.68
C SER A 635 -19.69 -15.53 9.90
N LYS A 636 -19.25 -14.28 10.09
CA LYS A 636 -19.80 -13.08 9.45
C LYS A 636 -18.81 -11.91 9.47
N TYR A 637 -19.03 -10.95 8.58
CA TYR A 637 -18.43 -9.63 8.71
C TYR A 637 -19.10 -8.79 9.81
N GLU A 638 -18.36 -7.83 10.38
CA GLU A 638 -18.91 -6.76 11.21
C GLU A 638 -19.27 -5.56 10.33
N ILE A 639 -20.42 -4.94 10.57
CA ILE A 639 -20.81 -3.69 9.93
C ILE A 639 -20.33 -2.54 10.81
N VAL A 640 -19.49 -1.68 10.26
CA VAL A 640 -18.96 -0.48 10.93
C VAL A 640 -19.35 0.77 10.16
N HIS A 641 -19.68 1.85 10.88
CA HIS A 641 -20.12 3.14 10.31
C HIS A 641 -18.98 4.17 10.37
N ASP A 642 -17.92 3.92 9.61
CA ASP A 642 -16.70 4.72 9.60
C ASP A 642 -16.32 5.25 8.19
N MET A 643 -17.25 5.16 7.24
CA MET A 643 -17.07 5.71 5.89
C MET A 643 -17.56 7.18 5.82
N PRO A 644 -17.18 7.94 4.77
CA PRO A 644 -17.62 9.32 4.60
C PRO A 644 -19.15 9.48 4.71
N GLU A 645 -19.60 10.64 5.21
CA GLU A 645 -21.01 10.93 5.50
C GLU A 645 -21.69 9.97 6.51
N GLY A 646 -20.90 9.20 7.29
CA GLY A 646 -21.42 8.26 8.29
C GLY A 646 -21.95 6.95 7.70
N ASP A 647 -21.64 6.69 6.43
CA ASP A 647 -21.99 5.43 5.78
C ASP A 647 -21.15 4.25 6.34
N TRP A 648 -21.50 3.04 5.92
CA TRP A 648 -20.96 1.80 6.49
C TRP A 648 -20.04 1.02 5.57
N ARG A 649 -19.25 0.10 6.14
CA ARG A 649 -18.56 -0.98 5.43
C ARG A 649 -18.62 -2.28 6.22
N ARG A 650 -18.35 -3.40 5.54
CA ARG A 650 -18.04 -4.70 6.13
C ARG A 650 -16.58 -4.76 6.52
N GLN A 651 -16.33 -5.33 7.69
CA GLN A 651 -14.99 -5.48 8.25
C GLN A 651 -14.80 -6.90 8.80
N ALA A 652 -13.74 -7.56 8.40
CA ALA A 652 -13.42 -8.91 8.91
C ALA A 652 -13.03 -8.87 10.37
N ARG A 653 -13.69 -9.66 11.22
CA ARG A 653 -13.34 -9.77 12.64
C ARG A 653 -12.07 -10.62 12.79
N ALA A 654 -10.93 -10.00 12.56
CA ALA A 654 -9.61 -10.57 12.69
C ALA A 654 -8.65 -9.62 13.41
N GLY A 655 -7.64 -10.18 14.09
CA GLY A 655 -6.67 -9.43 14.87
C GLY A 655 -5.91 -10.31 15.86
N GLY A 656 -5.52 -9.72 16.99
CA GLY A 656 -4.74 -10.35 18.05
C GLY A 656 -3.30 -9.83 18.14
N TYR A 657 -2.99 -8.68 17.54
CA TYR A 657 -1.66 -8.08 17.58
C TYR A 657 -1.51 -7.20 18.83
N ASP A 658 -0.46 -7.46 19.61
CA ASP A 658 -0.15 -6.63 20.79
C ASP A 658 0.31 -5.24 20.34
N CYS A 659 1.18 -5.19 19.33
CA CYS A 659 1.67 -3.95 18.72
C CYS A 659 1.90 -4.11 17.21
N VAL A 660 1.55 -3.06 16.46
CA VAL A 660 1.99 -2.85 15.07
C VAL A 660 2.81 -1.56 15.06
N ILE A 661 4.03 -1.65 14.53
CA ILE A 661 5.00 -0.56 14.48
C ILE A 661 5.29 -0.27 13.01
N VAL A 662 5.25 1.01 12.63
CA VAL A 662 5.58 1.48 11.28
C VAL A 662 6.62 2.58 11.42
N ASN A 663 7.74 2.46 10.70
CA ASN A 663 8.86 3.41 10.78
C ASN A 663 9.29 3.72 12.23
N GLY A 664 9.33 2.69 13.09
CA GLY A 664 9.76 2.80 14.49
C GLY A 664 8.71 3.35 15.46
N VAL A 665 7.50 3.67 14.98
CA VAL A 665 6.43 4.26 15.79
C VAL A 665 5.25 3.30 15.88
N VAL A 666 4.73 3.10 17.10
CA VAL A 666 3.56 2.23 17.35
C VAL A 666 2.30 2.88 16.75
N THR A 667 1.71 2.22 15.76
CA THR A 667 0.49 2.67 15.06
C THR A 667 -0.76 2.00 15.59
N HIS A 668 -0.64 0.74 16.03
CA HIS A 668 -1.71 0.01 16.68
C HIS A 668 -1.21 -0.65 17.96
N GLN A 669 -2.05 -0.64 18.99
CA GLN A 669 -1.84 -1.37 20.24
C GLN A 669 -3.13 -2.13 20.58
N THR A 670 -3.01 -3.44 20.81
CA THR A 670 -4.14 -4.36 21.00
C THR A 670 -5.26 -4.12 19.95
N ASP A 671 -4.87 -4.23 18.68
CA ASP A 671 -5.68 -4.01 17.47
C ASP A 671 -6.29 -2.60 17.29
N ARG A 672 -5.97 -1.62 18.15
CA ARG A 672 -6.54 -0.26 18.09
C ARG A 672 -5.53 0.78 17.63
N PRO A 673 -5.91 1.69 16.71
CA PRO A 673 -5.03 2.79 16.31
C PRO A 673 -4.64 3.69 17.49
N THR A 674 -3.37 4.09 17.54
CA THR A 674 -2.82 4.99 18.57
C THR A 674 -3.01 6.48 18.26
N GLY A 675 -3.45 6.82 17.05
CA GLY A 675 -3.46 8.20 16.54
C GLY A 675 -2.15 8.62 15.85
N ALA A 676 -1.10 7.81 15.93
CA ALA A 676 0.15 8.05 15.22
C ALA A 676 0.02 7.74 13.72
N THR A 677 0.61 8.56 12.87
CA THR A 677 0.59 8.39 11.40
C THR A 677 2.00 8.52 10.80
N PRO A 678 2.91 7.59 11.12
CA PRO A 678 4.33 7.65 10.75
C PRO A 678 4.59 7.12 9.33
N GLY A 679 3.56 6.64 8.63
CA GLY A 679 3.69 6.02 7.33
C GLY A 679 4.24 6.98 6.27
N ALA A 680 5.06 6.45 5.38
CA ALA A 680 5.75 7.21 4.35
C ALA A 680 5.31 6.78 2.95
N PHE A 681 5.42 7.70 1.99
CA PHE A 681 5.45 7.31 0.58
C PHE A 681 6.80 6.65 0.28
N VAL A 682 6.79 5.38 -0.14
CA VAL A 682 8.01 4.60 -0.41
C VAL A 682 8.38 4.71 -1.89
N ARG A 683 9.64 5.05 -2.16
CA ARG A 683 10.16 5.24 -3.52
C ARG A 683 11.10 4.09 -3.87
N VAL A 684 10.81 3.41 -4.98
CA VAL A 684 11.59 2.24 -5.46
C VAL A 684 12.24 2.47 -6.84
N THR A 685 11.86 3.54 -7.53
CA THR A 685 12.44 3.98 -8.81
C THR A 685 13.50 5.06 -8.60
N SER A 686 14.42 5.22 -9.57
CA SER A 686 15.44 6.27 -9.55
C SER A 686 14.86 7.62 -9.98
N LYS A 687 15.44 8.75 -9.51
CA LYS A 687 15.12 10.08 -10.04
C LYS A 687 15.88 10.22 -11.36
N SER A 688 15.19 10.63 -12.43
CA SER A 688 15.80 10.95 -13.73
C SER A 688 16.71 9.81 -14.23
N ALA A 689 16.17 8.59 -14.36
CA ALA A 689 16.90 7.47 -14.93
C ALA A 689 17.36 7.85 -16.35
N PRO A 690 18.67 7.94 -16.64
CA PRO A 690 19.11 8.01 -18.03
C PRO A 690 18.82 6.66 -18.67
N SER A 691 18.02 6.63 -19.73
CA SER A 691 17.76 5.41 -20.48
C SER A 691 19.09 4.87 -21.03
N PRO A 692 19.50 3.62 -20.69
CA PRO A 692 20.67 2.99 -21.30
C PRO A 692 20.49 2.68 -22.80
N LEU A 693 19.27 2.81 -23.33
CA LEU A 693 18.93 2.49 -24.72
C LEU A 693 19.05 3.67 -25.68
N MET A 694 19.30 4.89 -25.20
CA MET A 694 19.59 6.05 -26.07
C MET A 694 21.08 6.17 -26.48
N ALA A 695 21.92 5.20 -26.11
CA ALA A 695 23.33 5.17 -26.50
C ALA A 695 23.62 4.26 -27.72
N ALA A 696 22.59 3.68 -28.34
CA ALA A 696 22.75 2.70 -29.42
C ALA A 696 21.74 2.85 -30.58
N GLU A 697 21.31 4.08 -30.90
CA GLU A 697 20.71 4.44 -32.19
C GLU A 697 21.53 5.52 -32.90
#